data_AF-A0A8T1NU04-F1
#
_entry.id   AF-A0A8T1NU04-F1
#
_cell.length_a   1.000
_cell.length_b   1.000
_cell.length_c   1.000
_cell.angle_alpha   90.00
_cell.angle_beta   90.00
_cell.angle_gamma   90.00
#
_symmetry.space_group_name_H-M   'P 1'
#
loop_
_entity.id
_entity.type
_entity.pdbx_description
1 polymer ?
#
loop_
_entity_poly.entity_id
_entity_poly.type
_entity_poly.pdbx_seq_one_letter_code
_entity_poly.pdbx_strand_id
1 'polypeptide(L)'
;MASILRFRKLCYLEPVRCSSLGFQSHVTPKVGKKDDGIVPKVKTVVVEKKRDQQKRNKRQPNEWRCIDYCCWMIGCMCTTWWLLLFLYHCLPATWPGFQVPESPGTRLKREGLTALHPVVLVPGIVTGGLELWEGRPCSEGLFRKRLWAGSFSEIFKRPLCWLEHLSLNHETGLDPPGIRVRAVPGLVSADYFAPGYFVWAVLIENLAKVGYEGKNLHMAAYDWRLSFQNTEIRDQALSRLKSKIELMYLINGYKKVVVVPHSMGVIYFLHFLKWVESPPPTGGGGGSGWCAKHIKAIMNIGPAFLGVPKAVSNIFSSEAKDIAFIRSFAPGLLDSEILGLQTLEHIMRVSRTWDSIVSLLPKGGETIWGNLDWSAEEGHGFSFAEKGQASMSGNNLNNSNGRRSLQVKDPVKYGRIISFGKVASQLPSSQLSTLDSKEFPPTNTSTNFNSSCGEVWTEYDEMSRERIRKIAENKAYTARTLFDLLRSVAPKMMQRAEAHFAHGISENLDDPKYDHYKYWSNPLETRLPDAPDMEIYCLYGVGIPTERAYVYKSSPSEKCKNIPFRIDSSAEGEEGSCLKSGVYFVDGDESVPVLSAGFMCAKGWRGRTRFNPSGMATHIREYRHKPPASLLEGRGMESGAHVDIMGNVALIEDVLRVAAGATGAEIGGDKIYSDILRMSERINIRQETHCLKQTIIMGFSSTSVLAFFLLVLVLFVANGQPLVPAMFLFGDSIVDVGNNNHIDTIIKSNFPPYGRDFANHEPTGRFCNGKLATDFTAEVIGFTSYPPAYLSGRARGANLLIGANFASASSGYYDDTANLYDAIPLSRQLEYYREYQNKLVKVAGRSNASSIISDAIYLVSAGSSDFLQNYYINPLLYLHFTLDQFSDILLQSFTNFIKKLYALGARRIGVTTLPPMGCLPAAMTTFDSNECVQRLNKGAVSFNYKLNATSQGLQNNLPGLKLVLFDIYQPLYELVTNTTKHGFFEARKACCGTGLLETSILCNQESVGTCANASEYVFWDSFHPSEAANSFLSDSLISSGLSLIF
;
A
#
# COMPACT_ATOMS: atom_id res chain seq x y z
N MET A 1 7.21 26.66 31.75
CA MET A 1 8.37 27.12 32.55
C MET A 1 8.90 26.08 33.55
N ALA A 2 8.09 25.47 34.41
CA ALA A 2 8.55 24.65 35.56
C ALA A 2 9.65 23.59 35.25
N SER A 3 9.61 22.92 34.09
CA SER A 3 10.59 21.89 33.70
C SER A 3 12.03 22.41 33.59
N ILE A 4 12.22 23.68 33.23
CA ILE A 4 13.55 24.30 33.01
C ILE A 4 14.34 24.37 34.33
N LEU A 5 13.66 24.57 35.46
CA LEU A 5 14.27 24.66 36.79
C LEU A 5 14.73 23.31 37.35
N ARG A 6 14.19 22.17 36.86
CA ARG A 6 14.64 20.84 37.31
C ARG A 6 15.93 20.39 36.62
N PHE A 7 16.09 20.68 35.32
CA PHE A 7 17.27 20.23 34.56
C PHE A 7 18.57 20.89 35.05
N ARG A 8 18.50 22.16 35.47
CA ARG A 8 19.65 22.95 35.95
C ARG A 8 20.29 22.42 37.25
N LYS A 9 19.66 21.46 37.94
CA LYS A 9 20.13 20.89 39.21
C LYS A 9 20.92 19.58 39.08
N LEU A 10 21.08 19.04 37.86
CA LEU A 10 21.77 17.77 37.59
C LEU A 10 23.21 17.92 37.03
N CYS A 11 23.60 19.13 36.59
CA CYS A 11 24.85 19.35 35.85
C CYS A 11 26.03 19.85 36.71
N TYR A 12 25.87 19.98 38.03
CA TYR A 12 26.92 20.41 38.96
C TYR A 12 26.86 19.63 40.28
N LEU A 13 27.58 18.52 40.33
CA LEU A 13 27.97 17.82 41.56
C LEU A 13 29.44 17.41 41.42
N GLU A 14 30.24 17.68 42.45
CA GLU A 14 31.69 17.41 42.46
C GLU A 14 31.98 15.91 42.71
N PRO A 15 33.11 15.38 42.20
CA PRO A 15 33.46 13.98 42.38
C PRO A 15 33.92 13.67 43.81
N VAL A 16 33.02 13.12 44.62
CA VAL A 16 33.36 12.56 45.94
C VAL A 16 34.20 11.29 45.75
N ARG A 17 35.32 11.19 46.47
CA ARG A 17 36.21 10.02 46.46
C ARG A 17 35.48 8.79 47.01
N CYS A 18 35.65 7.64 46.36
CA CYS A 18 35.38 6.33 46.97
C CYS A 18 36.71 5.61 47.24
N SER A 19 36.78 4.85 48.33
CA SER A 19 38.02 4.31 48.89
C SER A 19 38.26 2.83 48.57
N SER A 20 39.53 2.43 48.74
CA SER A 20 40.08 1.07 48.62
C SER A 20 39.21 -0.08 49.14
N LEU A 21 39.10 -1.14 48.32
CA LEU A 21 38.99 -2.59 48.61
C LEU A 21 38.41 -3.28 47.34
N GLY A 22 39.03 -4.23 46.63
CA GLY A 22 40.40 -4.76 46.69
C GLY A 22 40.43 -6.30 46.61
N PHE A 23 40.96 -6.89 45.52
CA PHE A 23 41.54 -8.24 45.51
C PHE A 23 42.47 -8.47 44.29
N GLN A 24 43.20 -9.57 44.29
CA GLN A 24 44.45 -9.81 43.53
C GLN A 24 44.30 -10.10 42.03
N SER A 25 45.36 -9.80 41.26
CA SER A 25 45.90 -10.71 40.23
C SER A 25 47.42 -10.56 40.11
N HIS A 26 48.09 -11.50 39.41
CA HIS A 26 49.49 -11.90 39.68
C HIS A 26 50.61 -10.92 39.28
N VAL A 27 51.75 -11.10 39.98
CA VAL A 27 53.08 -10.51 39.66
C VAL A 27 54.03 -11.62 39.19
N THR A 28 54.86 -11.35 38.19
CA THR A 28 56.29 -11.78 38.11
C THR A 28 57.02 -11.00 36.99
N PRO A 29 58.36 -10.81 37.04
CA PRO A 29 58.98 -9.58 36.53
C PRO A 29 60.05 -9.78 35.42
N LYS A 30 60.63 -8.67 34.95
CA LYS A 30 62.03 -8.65 34.46
C LYS A 30 62.71 -7.27 34.59
N VAL A 31 64.04 -7.31 34.72
CA VAL A 31 65.02 -6.21 34.82
C VAL A 31 65.96 -6.34 33.59
N GLY A 32 66.60 -5.33 33.00
CA GLY A 32 66.63 -3.86 33.20
C GLY A 32 67.94 -3.25 32.62
N LYS A 33 68.04 -1.90 32.57
CA LYS A 33 69.21 -1.05 32.16
C LYS A 33 69.76 -1.19 30.72
N LYS A 34 69.70 -0.18 29.82
CA LYS A 34 70.39 1.15 29.73
C LYS A 34 71.77 1.16 29.02
N ASP A 35 71.96 2.21 28.19
CA ASP A 35 73.22 2.90 27.79
C ASP A 35 74.20 2.16 26.83
N ASP A 36 75.00 2.80 25.95
CA ASP A 36 75.03 4.17 25.35
C ASP A 36 75.91 4.11 24.06
N GLY A 37 76.12 5.12 23.21
CA GLY A 37 75.64 6.52 23.15
C GLY A 37 76.58 7.41 22.31
N ILE A 38 76.13 7.99 21.18
CA ILE A 38 76.95 8.76 20.20
C ILE A 38 76.14 9.98 19.67
N VAL A 39 76.55 11.26 19.49
CA VAL A 39 77.82 12.06 19.44
C VAL A 39 78.15 12.57 18.00
N PRO A 40 78.47 13.87 17.72
CA PRO A 40 78.30 15.13 18.51
C PRO A 40 78.05 16.46 17.71
N LYS A 41 78.19 17.61 18.42
CA LYS A 41 78.50 19.04 18.00
C LYS A 41 77.33 20.00 17.65
N VAL A 42 77.33 21.31 17.98
CA VAL A 42 78.06 22.22 18.94
C VAL A 42 77.46 23.67 18.85
N LYS A 43 77.64 24.72 19.69
CA LYS A 43 78.18 24.99 21.07
C LYS A 43 77.00 25.38 22.01
N THR A 44 76.68 26.58 22.55
CA THR A 44 77.25 27.95 22.79
C THR A 44 76.24 28.74 23.67
N VAL A 45 76.48 29.67 24.62
CA VAL A 45 77.56 30.12 25.55
C VAL A 45 76.86 30.95 26.69
N VAL A 46 77.47 31.20 27.86
CA VAL A 46 76.80 31.77 29.08
C VAL A 46 77.65 32.82 29.83
N VAL A 47 77.04 33.91 30.36
CA VAL A 47 77.51 34.78 31.48
C VAL A 47 76.28 35.36 32.26
N GLU A 48 76.43 35.68 33.55
CA GLU A 48 75.37 36.12 34.49
C GLU A 48 75.31 37.66 34.75
N LYS A 49 74.18 38.19 35.28
CA LYS A 49 74.10 38.68 36.69
C LYS A 49 72.74 39.23 37.18
N LYS A 50 72.55 39.07 38.51
CA LYS A 50 71.64 39.75 39.46
C LYS A 50 70.10 39.62 39.30
N ARG A 51 69.45 39.52 40.46
CA ARG A 51 68.00 39.63 40.70
C ARG A 51 67.67 41.07 41.11
N ASP A 52 66.46 41.56 40.80
CA ASP A 52 65.50 41.89 41.88
C ASP A 52 64.03 41.88 41.38
N GLN A 53 63.07 42.12 42.27
CA GLN A 53 61.66 41.76 42.11
C GLN A 53 60.75 42.83 41.48
N GLN A 54 59.78 42.42 40.65
CA GLN A 54 58.37 42.85 40.80
C GLN A 54 57.36 41.91 40.10
N LYS A 55 56.08 42.00 40.51
CA LYS A 55 55.01 41.03 40.20
C LYS A 55 54.21 41.37 38.93
N ARG A 56 53.89 40.36 38.11
CA ARG A 56 52.67 40.35 37.28
C ARG A 56 52.23 38.91 36.96
N ASN A 57 51.17 38.43 37.62
CA ASN A 57 50.63 37.10 37.40
C ASN A 57 49.88 37.05 36.06
N LYS A 58 50.25 36.12 35.16
CA LYS A 58 49.40 35.73 34.03
C LYS A 58 48.34 34.72 34.50
N ARG A 59 47.08 34.94 34.16
CA ARG A 59 46.06 33.88 34.15
C ARG A 59 46.29 33.01 32.90
N GLN A 60 46.16 31.69 33.03
CA GLN A 60 46.01 30.81 31.87
C GLN A 60 44.58 30.95 31.31
N PRO A 61 44.37 30.80 30.00
CA PRO A 61 43.04 30.57 29.44
C PRO A 61 42.59 29.12 29.72
N ASN A 62 41.29 28.90 29.97
CA ASN A 62 40.75 27.55 30.09
C ASN A 62 40.60 26.91 28.71
N GLU A 63 41.24 25.76 28.49
CA GLU A 63 40.95 24.89 27.35
C GLU A 63 39.58 24.21 27.56
N TRP A 64 38.67 24.39 26.60
CA TRP A 64 37.40 23.66 26.56
C TRP A 64 37.64 22.26 26.00
N ARG A 65 37.02 21.23 26.58
CA ARG A 65 37.18 19.85 26.14
C ARG A 65 36.18 19.52 25.04
N CYS A 66 36.44 18.44 24.30
CA CYS A 66 35.58 18.01 23.18
C CYS A 66 34.11 17.79 23.58
N ILE A 67 33.86 17.38 24.83
CA ILE A 67 32.50 17.23 25.39
C ILE A 67 31.77 18.58 25.45
N ASP A 68 32.46 19.67 25.81
CA ASP A 68 31.86 21.00 25.90
C ASP A 68 31.46 21.52 24.51
N TYR A 69 32.27 21.23 23.49
CA TYR A 69 31.93 21.50 22.08
C TYR A 69 30.74 20.65 21.59
N CYS A 70 30.69 19.36 21.90
CA CYS A 70 29.54 18.51 21.54
C CYS A 70 28.24 18.99 22.23
N CYS A 71 28.30 19.32 23.52
CA CYS A 71 27.16 19.87 24.26
C CYS A 71 26.72 21.24 23.72
N TRP A 72 27.66 22.09 23.30
CA TRP A 72 27.35 23.39 22.67
C TRP A 72 26.71 23.21 21.28
N MET A 73 27.25 22.32 20.44
CA MET A 73 26.68 21.99 19.13
C MET A 73 25.28 21.38 19.23
N ILE A 74 25.08 20.40 20.12
CA ILE A 74 23.74 19.83 20.39
C ILE A 74 22.80 20.91 20.94
N GLY A 75 23.30 21.81 21.80
CA GLY A 75 22.58 22.99 22.27
C GLY A 75 22.09 23.88 21.12
N CYS A 76 22.99 24.25 20.20
CA CYS A 76 22.68 25.04 19.01
C CYS A 76 21.74 24.33 18.02
N MET A 77 21.91 23.03 17.78
CA MET A 77 20.99 22.26 16.94
C MET A 77 19.59 22.22 17.56
N CYS A 78 19.49 21.96 18.87
CA CYS A 78 18.22 21.99 19.58
C CYS A 78 17.57 23.38 19.57
N THR A 79 18.29 24.47 19.85
CA THR A 79 17.70 25.82 19.83
C THR A 79 17.32 26.26 18.42
N THR A 80 18.08 25.88 17.39
CA THR A 80 17.74 26.16 15.98
C THR A 80 16.51 25.36 15.56
N TRP A 81 16.41 24.08 15.94
CA TRP A 81 15.22 23.25 15.70
C TRP A 81 13.97 23.78 16.39
N TRP A 82 14.08 24.18 17.66
CA TRP A 82 12.98 24.83 18.38
C TRP A 82 12.62 26.22 17.82
N LEU A 83 13.60 26.97 17.30
CA LEU A 83 13.35 28.23 16.61
C LEU A 83 12.64 28.02 15.27
N LEU A 84 13.03 27.01 14.49
CA LEU A 84 12.37 26.65 13.23
C LEU A 84 10.94 26.14 13.46
N LEU A 85 10.71 25.32 14.49
CA LEU A 85 9.37 24.91 14.92
C LEU A 85 8.53 26.11 15.40
N PHE A 86 9.13 27.04 16.15
CA PHE A 86 8.45 28.26 16.58
C PHE A 86 8.09 29.14 15.38
N LEU A 87 9.02 29.37 14.44
CA LEU A 87 8.77 30.12 13.21
C LEU A 87 7.69 29.46 12.36
N TYR A 88 7.70 28.13 12.20
CA TYR A 88 6.66 27.35 11.52
C TYR A 88 5.29 27.54 12.18
N HIS A 89 5.20 27.47 13.51
CA HIS A 89 3.97 27.74 14.26
C HIS A 89 3.58 29.23 14.31
N CYS A 90 4.47 30.15 13.93
CA CYS A 90 4.20 31.57 13.76
C CYS A 90 3.88 31.98 12.31
N LEU A 91 3.95 31.06 11.34
CA LEU A 91 3.44 31.32 10.00
C LEU A 91 1.90 31.32 10.03
N PRO A 92 1.24 32.39 9.54
CA PRO A 92 -0.21 32.39 9.42
C PRO A 92 -0.65 31.36 8.37
N ALA A 93 -1.74 30.64 8.65
CA ALA A 93 -2.28 29.57 7.79
C ALA A 93 -2.93 30.07 6.47
N THR A 94 -2.50 31.23 5.96
CA THR A 94 -3.02 31.93 4.77
C THR A 94 -1.89 32.60 3.99
N TRP A 95 -0.85 31.85 3.65
CA TRP A 95 0.19 32.33 2.72
C TRP A 95 -0.41 32.42 1.28
N PRO A 96 -0.35 33.58 0.60
CA PRO A 96 -0.86 33.70 -0.77
C PRO A 96 -0.15 32.71 -1.72
N GLY A 97 -0.92 31.77 -2.29
CA GLY A 97 -0.42 30.68 -3.14
C GLY A 97 -0.67 29.27 -2.57
N PHE A 98 -0.85 29.12 -1.25
CA PHE A 98 -1.23 27.85 -0.62
C PHE A 98 -2.71 27.86 -0.23
N GLN A 99 -3.58 27.47 -1.17
CA GLN A 99 -4.96 27.09 -0.83
C GLN A 99 -5.00 25.60 -0.46
N VAL A 100 -5.21 25.32 0.84
CA VAL A 100 -5.57 23.96 1.29
C VAL A 100 -6.92 23.58 0.65
N PRO A 101 -7.07 22.37 0.09
CA PRO A 101 -8.35 21.91 -0.47
C PRO A 101 -9.49 22.07 0.54
N GLU A 102 -10.61 22.66 0.12
CA GLU A 102 -11.73 22.89 1.02
C GLU A 102 -12.41 21.56 1.41
N SER A 103 -12.44 21.27 2.71
CA SER A 103 -13.00 20.01 3.20
C SER A 103 -14.51 19.92 2.91
N PRO A 104 -15.06 18.71 2.62
CA PRO A 104 -16.45 18.54 2.21
C PRO A 104 -17.45 19.19 3.17
N GLY A 105 -17.27 19.04 4.48
CA GLY A 105 -18.12 19.66 5.50
C GLY A 105 -18.06 21.19 5.54
N THR A 106 -16.96 21.79 5.11
CA THR A 106 -16.85 23.27 4.99
C THR A 106 -17.59 23.75 3.75
N ARG A 107 -17.38 23.07 2.61
CA ARG A 107 -18.06 23.35 1.34
C ARG A 107 -19.58 23.19 1.46
N LEU A 108 -20.03 22.06 2.01
CA LEU A 108 -21.44 21.75 2.22
C LEU A 108 -22.11 22.72 3.20
N LYS A 109 -21.40 23.20 4.24
CA LYS A 109 -21.90 24.27 5.11
C LYS A 109 -22.15 25.57 4.34
N ARG A 110 -21.29 25.91 3.35
CA ARG A 110 -21.49 27.05 2.45
C ARG A 110 -22.67 26.82 1.48
N GLU A 111 -22.88 25.58 1.05
CA GLU A 111 -24.08 25.15 0.30
C GLU A 111 -25.38 25.19 1.16
N GLY A 112 -25.28 25.53 2.46
CA GLY A 112 -26.41 25.64 3.38
C GLY A 112 -26.75 24.36 4.16
N LEU A 113 -25.92 23.31 4.06
CA LEU A 113 -26.14 22.02 4.73
C LEU A 113 -25.96 22.15 6.25
N THR A 114 -26.95 21.68 7.01
CA THR A 114 -26.96 21.67 8.48
C THR A 114 -27.34 20.30 9.03
N ALA A 115 -26.76 19.93 10.17
CA ALA A 115 -27.10 18.70 10.91
C ALA A 115 -28.62 18.58 11.19
N LEU A 116 -29.25 17.48 10.74
CA LEU A 116 -30.68 17.22 10.93
C LEU A 116 -30.94 15.95 11.74
N HIS A 117 -30.40 14.82 11.29
CA HIS A 117 -30.54 13.54 11.96
C HIS A 117 -29.36 13.32 12.92
N PRO A 118 -29.57 12.92 14.19
CA PRO A 118 -28.47 12.51 15.06
C PRO A 118 -27.70 11.32 14.47
N VAL A 119 -26.36 11.30 14.62
CA VAL A 119 -25.46 10.32 14.01
C VAL A 119 -24.81 9.43 15.07
N VAL A 120 -24.81 8.11 14.83
CA VAL A 120 -24.09 7.12 15.65
C VAL A 120 -23.07 6.39 14.78
N LEU A 121 -21.80 6.53 15.13
CA LEU A 121 -20.67 5.84 14.50
C LEU A 121 -20.44 4.50 15.22
N VAL A 122 -20.17 3.41 14.49
CA VAL A 122 -19.87 2.09 15.08
C VAL A 122 -18.53 1.58 14.53
N PRO A 123 -17.49 1.44 15.38
CA PRO A 123 -16.15 1.10 14.93
C PRO A 123 -16.03 -0.37 14.49
N GLY A 124 -15.14 -0.64 13.53
CA GLY A 124 -14.77 -1.98 13.11
C GLY A 124 -13.83 -2.69 14.10
N ILE A 125 -13.57 -3.99 13.84
CA ILE A 125 -12.57 -4.77 14.60
C ILE A 125 -11.24 -4.02 14.64
N VAL A 126 -10.52 -4.08 15.75
CA VAL A 126 -9.21 -3.43 15.95
C VAL A 126 -9.23 -1.89 15.94
N THR A 127 -10.23 -1.21 15.35
CA THR A 127 -10.25 0.26 15.24
C THR A 127 -10.61 0.99 16.54
N GLY A 128 -11.34 0.32 17.45
CA GLY A 128 -11.73 0.88 18.75
C GLY A 128 -10.64 0.69 19.82
N GLY A 129 -10.36 1.73 20.60
CA GLY A 129 -9.41 1.67 21.71
C GLY A 129 -9.88 0.83 22.89
N LEU A 130 -8.93 0.12 23.52
CA LEU A 130 -9.15 -0.71 24.70
C LEU A 130 -8.27 -0.23 25.86
N GLU A 131 -8.85 -0.10 27.04
CA GLU A 131 -8.22 0.41 28.27
C GLU A 131 -8.19 -0.61 29.40
N LEU A 132 -7.10 -0.62 30.17
CA LEU A 132 -6.91 -1.48 31.34
C LEU A 132 -7.68 -0.96 32.55
N TRP A 133 -8.44 -1.85 33.20
CA TRP A 133 -9.13 -1.60 34.47
C TRP A 133 -8.59 -2.45 35.62
N GLU A 134 -8.08 -3.64 35.33
CA GLU A 134 -7.41 -4.54 36.29
C GLU A 134 -6.43 -5.42 35.51
N GLY A 135 -5.30 -5.78 36.12
CA GLY A 135 -4.29 -6.60 35.49
C GLY A 135 -3.25 -7.15 36.47
N ARG A 136 -2.42 -8.08 35.99
CA ARG A 136 -1.32 -8.68 36.74
C ARG A 136 -0.25 -7.64 37.15
N PRO A 137 0.66 -7.94 38.10
CA PRO A 137 1.75 -7.04 38.48
C PRO A 137 2.61 -6.51 37.32
N CYS A 138 2.77 -7.26 36.22
CA CYS A 138 3.46 -6.76 35.03
C CYS A 138 2.78 -5.54 34.37
N SER A 139 1.51 -5.27 34.68
CA SER A 139 0.74 -4.12 34.22
C SER A 139 0.75 -2.92 35.18
N GLU A 140 1.55 -2.96 36.26
CA GLU A 140 1.62 -1.89 37.24
C GLU A 140 1.95 -0.53 36.58
N GLY A 141 1.20 0.50 36.97
CA GLY A 141 1.22 1.84 36.37
C GLY A 141 0.31 2.04 35.14
N LEU A 142 -0.33 0.97 34.62
CA LEU A 142 -1.17 1.03 33.40
C LEU A 142 -2.68 1.17 33.65
N PHE A 143 -3.14 1.32 34.90
CA PHE A 143 -4.56 1.56 35.20
C PHE A 143 -5.10 2.76 34.41
N ARG A 144 -6.26 2.58 33.75
CA ARG A 144 -6.90 3.55 32.85
C ARG A 144 -6.03 4.01 31.67
N LYS A 145 -4.93 3.33 31.36
CA LYS A 145 -4.17 3.51 30.11
C LYS A 145 -4.79 2.67 29.01
N ARG A 146 -4.67 3.16 27.77
CA ARG A 146 -5.00 2.39 26.57
C ARG A 146 -3.93 1.33 26.34
N LEU A 147 -4.35 0.06 26.29
CA LEU A 147 -3.54 -1.05 25.77
C LEU A 147 -3.63 -1.11 24.25
N TRP A 148 -4.75 -0.67 23.69
CA TRP A 148 -5.01 -0.64 22.25
C TRP A 148 -5.52 0.75 21.81
N ALA A 149 -5.15 1.17 20.59
CA ALA A 149 -5.36 2.51 20.04
C ALA A 149 -4.81 3.65 20.95
N GLY A 150 -3.50 3.63 21.22
CA GLY A 150 -2.82 4.62 22.08
C GLY A 150 -1.33 4.76 21.75
N SER A 151 -0.51 5.07 22.77
CA SER A 151 0.95 5.09 22.60
C SER A 151 1.49 3.66 22.56
N PHE A 152 2.07 3.25 21.43
CA PHE A 152 2.70 1.93 21.27
C PHE A 152 3.89 1.69 22.22
N SER A 153 4.37 2.72 22.92
CA SER A 153 5.47 2.65 23.89
C SER A 153 5.34 1.53 24.93
N GLU A 154 4.13 1.16 25.35
CA GLU A 154 3.95 0.12 26.36
C GLU A 154 4.01 -1.30 25.77
N ILE A 155 3.72 -1.46 24.47
CA ILE A 155 3.91 -2.74 23.74
C ILE A 155 5.39 -3.07 23.70
N PHE A 156 6.24 -2.11 23.29
CA PHE A 156 7.69 -2.29 23.21
C PHE A 156 8.35 -2.53 24.58
N LYS A 157 7.81 -1.95 25.66
CA LYS A 157 8.34 -2.15 27.02
C LYS A 157 7.96 -3.49 27.65
N ARG A 158 6.76 -4.02 27.35
CA ARG A 158 6.17 -5.17 28.08
C ARG A 158 5.35 -6.10 27.15
N PRO A 159 5.94 -6.63 26.05
CA PRO A 159 5.17 -7.29 24.98
C PRO A 159 4.40 -8.52 25.45
N LEU A 160 5.03 -9.43 26.23
CA LEU A 160 4.36 -10.62 26.78
C LEU A 160 3.21 -10.26 27.74
N CYS A 161 3.39 -9.22 28.55
CA CYS A 161 2.35 -8.73 29.44
C CYS A 161 1.16 -8.17 28.64
N TRP A 162 1.44 -7.40 27.59
CA TRP A 162 0.42 -6.85 26.70
C TRP A 162 -0.37 -7.94 25.95
N LEU A 163 0.30 -8.97 25.44
CA LEU A 163 -0.32 -10.16 24.85
C LEU A 163 -1.26 -10.87 25.83
N GLU A 164 -0.81 -11.05 27.08
CA GLU A 164 -1.65 -11.66 28.13
C GLU A 164 -2.90 -10.83 28.45
N HIS A 165 -2.79 -9.50 28.56
CA HIS A 165 -3.92 -8.64 28.91
C HIS A 165 -4.92 -8.45 27.76
N LEU A 166 -4.50 -8.68 26.51
CA LEU A 166 -5.41 -8.71 25.36
C LEU A 166 -6.01 -10.09 25.11
N SER A 167 -5.48 -11.16 25.71
CA SER A 167 -6.07 -12.50 25.64
C SER A 167 -7.44 -12.53 26.34
N LEU A 168 -8.37 -13.31 25.80
CA LEU A 168 -9.59 -13.74 26.50
C LEU A 168 -9.39 -15.15 27.09
N ASN A 169 -10.26 -15.53 28.01
CA ASN A 169 -10.28 -16.86 28.62
C ASN A 169 -10.65 -17.93 27.56
N HIS A 170 -9.82 -18.98 27.46
CA HIS A 170 -9.94 -20.04 26.44
C HIS A 170 -11.23 -20.90 26.57
N GLU A 171 -11.93 -20.85 27.69
CA GLU A 171 -13.19 -21.58 27.93
C GLU A 171 -14.42 -20.65 27.83
N THR A 172 -14.37 -19.46 28.42
CA THR A 172 -15.56 -18.58 28.56
C THR A 172 -15.68 -17.47 27.51
N GLY A 173 -14.61 -17.12 26.79
CA GLY A 173 -14.63 -16.01 25.83
C GLY A 173 -14.82 -14.63 26.48
N LEU A 174 -14.52 -14.52 27.79
CA LEU A 174 -14.54 -13.28 28.59
C LEU A 174 -13.12 -12.94 29.08
N ASP A 175 -12.92 -11.85 29.84
CA ASP A 175 -11.59 -11.53 30.37
C ASP A 175 -11.07 -12.64 31.33
N PRO A 176 -9.76 -12.94 31.36
CA PRO A 176 -9.18 -13.87 32.33
C PRO A 176 -9.28 -13.38 33.79
N PRO A 177 -9.32 -14.27 34.80
CA PRO A 177 -9.29 -13.89 36.20
C PRO A 177 -8.08 -13.02 36.57
N GLY A 178 -8.31 -11.90 37.26
CA GLY A 178 -7.29 -10.90 37.59
C GLY A 178 -6.95 -9.94 36.45
N ILE A 179 -7.71 -9.96 35.34
CA ILE A 179 -7.57 -9.05 34.19
C ILE A 179 -8.95 -8.47 33.86
N ARG A 180 -9.03 -7.17 33.63
CA ARG A 180 -10.21 -6.48 33.09
C ARG A 180 -9.78 -5.44 32.08
N VAL A 181 -10.22 -5.59 30.84
CA VAL A 181 -10.01 -4.63 29.75
C VAL A 181 -11.36 -4.20 29.20
N ARG A 182 -11.53 -2.92 28.88
CA ARG A 182 -12.82 -2.35 28.42
C ARG A 182 -12.64 -1.44 27.22
N ALA A 183 -13.69 -1.24 26.45
CA ALA A 183 -13.70 -0.25 25.39
C ALA A 183 -13.54 1.18 25.97
N VAL A 184 -12.72 2.00 25.32
CA VAL A 184 -12.64 3.43 25.60
C VAL A 184 -13.98 4.08 25.23
N PRO A 185 -14.60 4.91 26.09
CA PRO A 185 -15.88 5.54 25.79
C PRO A 185 -15.75 6.81 24.94
N GLY A 186 -16.76 7.09 24.11
CA GLY A 186 -16.92 8.35 23.37
C GLY A 186 -16.07 8.47 22.10
N LEU A 187 -16.09 9.65 21.46
CA LEU A 187 -15.45 9.89 20.15
C LEU A 187 -13.94 9.61 20.16
N VAL A 188 -13.27 9.90 21.29
CA VAL A 188 -11.84 9.67 21.51
C VAL A 188 -11.41 8.20 21.39
N SER A 189 -12.36 7.26 21.35
CA SER A 189 -12.08 5.83 21.25
C SER A 189 -11.54 5.38 19.90
N ALA A 190 -11.86 6.11 18.80
CA ALA A 190 -11.48 5.71 17.44
C ALA A 190 -11.23 6.90 16.49
N ASP A 191 -11.27 8.15 16.96
CA ASP A 191 -10.88 9.32 16.17
C ASP A 191 -9.43 9.21 15.66
N TYR A 192 -8.50 9.03 16.60
CA TYR A 192 -7.08 8.75 16.38
C TYR A 192 -6.69 7.42 17.02
N PHE A 193 -6.12 6.54 16.20
CA PHE A 193 -5.59 5.26 16.63
C PHE A 193 -4.27 5.41 17.39
N ALA A 194 -3.43 6.33 16.91
CA ALA A 194 -2.17 6.73 17.52
C ALA A 194 -1.90 8.20 17.15
N PRO A 195 -0.97 8.90 17.82
CA PRO A 195 -0.58 10.26 17.42
C PRO A 195 -0.14 10.30 15.95
N GLY A 196 -0.83 11.12 15.13
CA GLY A 196 -0.60 11.21 13.68
C GLY A 196 -1.36 10.17 12.82
N TYR A 197 -1.97 9.14 13.41
CA TYR A 197 -2.72 8.11 12.69
C TYR A 197 -4.22 8.25 13.00
N PHE A 198 -4.94 8.95 12.13
CA PHE A 198 -6.40 9.05 12.20
C PHE A 198 -7.09 7.79 11.63
N VAL A 199 -8.29 7.51 12.13
CA VAL A 199 -9.21 6.52 11.55
C VAL A 199 -10.56 7.20 11.29
N TRP A 200 -11.25 7.64 12.35
CA TRP A 200 -12.54 8.34 12.21
C TRP A 200 -12.44 9.88 12.23
N ALA A 201 -11.29 10.47 12.60
CA ALA A 201 -11.18 11.92 12.84
C ALA A 201 -11.61 12.79 11.65
N VAL A 202 -11.30 12.41 10.41
CA VAL A 202 -11.64 13.21 9.21
C VAL A 202 -13.16 13.26 8.99
N LEU A 203 -13.86 12.14 9.13
CA LEU A 203 -15.33 12.11 9.05
C LEU A 203 -15.96 12.88 10.22
N ILE A 204 -15.44 12.71 11.45
CA ILE A 204 -15.89 13.42 12.65
C ILE A 204 -15.72 14.94 12.50
N GLU A 205 -14.59 15.42 11.97
CA GLU A 205 -14.37 16.86 11.75
C GLU A 205 -15.33 17.41 10.68
N ASN A 206 -15.54 16.69 9.58
CA ASN A 206 -16.45 17.13 8.52
C ASN A 206 -17.91 17.17 8.99
N LEU A 207 -18.34 16.21 9.81
CA LEU A 207 -19.60 16.27 10.56
C LEU A 207 -19.63 17.52 11.47
N ALA A 208 -18.57 17.79 12.22
CA ALA A 208 -18.51 18.96 13.11
C ALA A 208 -18.64 20.30 12.37
N LYS A 209 -18.14 20.41 11.12
CA LYS A 209 -18.33 21.64 10.31
C LYS A 209 -19.82 21.97 10.12
N VAL A 210 -20.67 20.98 9.80
CA VAL A 210 -22.12 21.18 9.54
C VAL A 210 -23.01 21.20 10.79
N GLY A 211 -22.42 21.15 11.99
CA GLY A 211 -23.15 21.32 13.27
C GLY A 211 -23.34 20.05 14.10
N TYR A 212 -22.49 19.03 13.91
CA TYR A 212 -22.46 17.87 14.80
C TYR A 212 -21.52 18.07 16.01
N GLU A 213 -21.98 17.67 17.19
CA GLU A 213 -21.29 17.74 18.48
C GLU A 213 -21.82 16.64 19.42
N GLY A 214 -21.33 16.54 20.67
CA GLY A 214 -21.65 15.42 21.58
C GLY A 214 -23.13 15.18 21.93
N LYS A 215 -24.04 16.12 21.59
CA LYS A 215 -25.51 15.98 21.76
C LYS A 215 -26.19 15.22 20.60
N ASN A 216 -25.65 15.34 19.39
CA ASN A 216 -26.21 14.76 18.15
C ASN A 216 -25.21 13.86 17.41
N LEU A 217 -23.99 13.68 17.91
CA LEU A 217 -22.99 12.73 17.41
C LEU A 217 -22.49 11.82 18.55
N HIS A 218 -22.37 10.52 18.27
CA HIS A 218 -21.87 9.54 19.23
C HIS A 218 -21.02 8.45 18.56
N MET A 219 -20.10 7.86 19.31
CA MET A 219 -19.27 6.71 18.91
C MET A 219 -19.58 5.54 19.84
N ALA A 220 -20.22 4.51 19.29
CA ALA A 220 -20.67 3.32 19.99
C ALA A 220 -19.56 2.27 20.07
N ALA A 221 -18.46 2.62 20.75
CA ALA A 221 -17.33 1.72 20.93
C ALA A 221 -17.67 0.54 21.86
N TYR A 222 -17.22 -0.65 21.46
CA TYR A 222 -17.41 -1.93 22.15
C TYR A 222 -16.09 -2.72 22.17
N ASP A 223 -15.99 -3.74 23.04
CA ASP A 223 -14.81 -4.61 23.08
C ASP A 223 -14.87 -5.59 21.91
N TRP A 224 -14.21 -5.23 20.82
CA TRP A 224 -14.19 -5.95 19.56
C TRP A 224 -13.49 -7.32 19.62
N ARG A 225 -12.97 -7.76 20.78
CA ARG A 225 -12.46 -9.13 20.97
C ARG A 225 -13.57 -10.14 21.27
N LEU A 226 -14.64 -9.69 21.94
CA LEU A 226 -15.73 -10.53 22.44
C LEU A 226 -16.69 -10.98 21.34
N SER A 227 -17.37 -12.11 21.56
CA SER A 227 -18.60 -12.42 20.83
C SER A 227 -19.66 -11.33 21.08
N PHE A 228 -20.56 -11.10 20.11
CA PHE A 228 -21.44 -9.92 20.16
C PHE A 228 -22.41 -9.95 21.35
N GLN A 229 -22.94 -11.13 21.70
CA GLN A 229 -23.77 -11.29 22.91
C GLN A 229 -22.94 -11.15 24.21
N ASN A 230 -21.65 -11.51 24.20
CA ASN A 230 -20.78 -11.32 25.37
C ASN A 230 -20.48 -9.83 25.65
N THR A 231 -20.54 -8.94 24.64
CA THR A 231 -20.48 -7.48 24.90
C THR A 231 -21.67 -6.98 25.73
N GLU A 232 -22.85 -7.60 25.57
CA GLU A 232 -24.02 -7.28 26.38
C GLU A 232 -23.90 -7.91 27.78
N ILE A 233 -23.55 -9.20 27.86
CA ILE A 233 -23.41 -9.92 29.14
C ILE A 233 -22.33 -9.27 30.04
N ARG A 234 -21.20 -8.82 29.47
CA ARG A 234 -20.09 -8.25 30.25
C ARG A 234 -20.23 -6.75 30.53
N ASP A 235 -20.65 -5.98 29.52
CA ASP A 235 -20.55 -4.51 29.53
C ASP A 235 -21.91 -3.79 29.31
N GLN A 236 -23.00 -4.53 29.10
CA GLN A 236 -24.32 -3.99 28.74
C GLN A 236 -24.24 -3.07 27.50
N ALA A 237 -23.38 -3.44 26.53
CA ALA A 237 -23.04 -2.60 25.38
C ALA A 237 -24.21 -2.37 24.41
N LEU A 238 -25.05 -3.38 24.18
CA LEU A 238 -26.23 -3.28 23.31
C LEU A 238 -27.35 -2.51 24.03
N SER A 239 -27.55 -2.73 25.32
CA SER A 239 -28.45 -1.91 26.15
C SER A 239 -28.04 -0.44 26.19
N ARG A 240 -26.74 -0.16 26.36
CA ARG A 240 -26.20 1.21 26.30
C ARG A 240 -26.39 1.86 24.93
N LEU A 241 -26.20 1.11 23.84
CA LEU A 241 -26.45 1.58 22.48
C LEU A 241 -27.93 1.90 22.26
N LYS A 242 -28.86 1.01 22.68
CA LYS A 242 -30.31 1.25 22.66
C LYS A 242 -30.67 2.54 23.38
N SER A 243 -30.32 2.66 24.66
CA SER A 243 -30.67 3.84 25.46
C SER A 243 -30.03 5.13 24.95
N LYS A 244 -28.85 5.06 24.33
CA LYS A 244 -28.22 6.24 23.71
C LYS A 244 -28.90 6.65 22.40
N ILE A 245 -29.37 5.70 21.59
CA ILE A 245 -30.19 5.98 20.40
C ILE A 245 -31.55 6.57 20.80
N GLU A 246 -32.23 5.99 21.79
CA GLU A 246 -33.50 6.51 22.33
C GLU A 246 -33.33 7.92 22.89
N LEU A 247 -32.29 8.17 23.69
CA LEU A 247 -31.97 9.50 24.20
C LEU A 247 -31.66 10.49 23.07
N MET A 248 -30.88 10.10 22.06
CA MET A 248 -30.55 10.97 20.92
C MET A 248 -31.77 11.30 20.07
N TYR A 249 -32.67 10.34 19.86
CA TYR A 249 -33.97 10.58 19.21
C TYR A 249 -34.82 11.60 19.99
N LEU A 250 -34.93 11.46 21.31
CA LEU A 250 -35.71 12.37 22.15
C LEU A 250 -35.12 13.80 22.17
N ILE A 251 -33.83 13.97 22.46
CA ILE A 251 -33.23 15.30 22.66
C ILE A 251 -32.99 16.07 21.34
N ASN A 252 -33.02 15.39 20.19
CA ASN A 252 -32.91 16.01 18.87
C ASN A 252 -34.28 16.12 18.17
N GLY A 253 -35.36 16.36 18.94
CA GLY A 253 -36.68 16.69 18.40
C GLY A 253 -37.34 15.57 17.61
N TYR A 254 -37.24 14.32 18.10
CA TYR A 254 -37.81 13.12 17.50
C TYR A 254 -37.29 12.81 16.08
N LYS A 255 -36.07 13.26 15.76
CA LYS A 255 -35.38 12.90 14.51
C LYS A 255 -34.75 11.50 14.65
N LYS A 256 -35.15 10.58 13.76
CA LYS A 256 -34.58 9.22 13.67
C LYS A 256 -33.05 9.30 13.45
N VAL A 257 -32.27 8.40 14.03
CA VAL A 257 -30.79 8.36 13.97
C VAL A 257 -30.29 7.84 12.61
N VAL A 258 -29.23 8.43 12.06
CA VAL A 258 -28.42 7.82 10.99
C VAL A 258 -27.24 7.08 11.63
N VAL A 259 -27.06 5.81 11.28
CA VAL A 259 -25.99 4.98 11.85
C VAL A 259 -24.93 4.73 10.78
N VAL A 260 -23.66 4.92 11.12
CA VAL A 260 -22.51 4.75 10.22
C VAL A 260 -21.58 3.68 10.81
N PRO A 261 -21.85 2.39 10.54
CA PRO A 261 -20.97 1.30 10.96
C PRO A 261 -19.86 1.01 9.94
N HIS A 262 -18.67 0.64 10.41
CA HIS A 262 -17.51 0.25 9.58
C HIS A 262 -17.12 -1.22 9.79
N SER A 263 -16.74 -1.92 8.72
CA SER A 263 -16.09 -3.25 8.78
C SER A 263 -16.90 -4.25 9.64
N MET A 264 -16.28 -4.93 10.62
CA MET A 264 -16.99 -5.82 11.56
C MET A 264 -18.10 -5.11 12.37
N GLY A 265 -18.01 -3.79 12.57
CA GLY A 265 -19.03 -2.97 13.22
C GLY A 265 -20.37 -2.99 12.48
N VAL A 266 -20.36 -3.28 11.18
CA VAL A 266 -21.57 -3.54 10.37
C VAL A 266 -22.28 -4.81 10.84
N ILE A 267 -21.51 -5.88 11.05
CA ILE A 267 -22.05 -7.17 11.51
C ILE A 267 -22.53 -7.07 12.97
N TYR A 268 -21.82 -6.29 13.79
CA TYR A 268 -22.25 -5.96 15.16
C TYR A 268 -23.56 -5.15 15.17
N PHE A 269 -23.71 -4.18 14.27
CA PHE A 269 -24.96 -3.41 14.17
C PHE A 269 -26.12 -4.24 13.60
N LEU A 270 -25.87 -5.17 12.67
CA LEU A 270 -26.87 -6.14 12.21
C LEU A 270 -27.37 -7.03 13.36
N HIS A 271 -26.47 -7.49 14.23
CA HIS A 271 -26.83 -8.20 15.47
C HIS A 271 -27.66 -7.32 16.41
N PHE A 272 -27.28 -6.04 16.57
CA PHE A 272 -28.04 -5.08 17.37
C PHE A 272 -29.46 -4.87 16.86
N LEU A 273 -29.68 -4.78 15.53
CA LEU A 273 -31.02 -4.63 14.96
C LEU A 273 -31.99 -5.75 15.37
N LYS A 274 -31.52 -7.00 15.42
CA LYS A 274 -32.36 -8.10 15.91
C LYS A 274 -32.44 -8.15 17.42
N TRP A 275 -31.31 -7.99 18.11
CA TRP A 275 -31.27 -7.94 19.57
C TRP A 275 -32.26 -6.91 20.12
N VAL A 276 -32.37 -5.72 19.52
CA VAL A 276 -33.28 -4.67 20.03
C VAL A 276 -34.75 -4.95 19.72
N GLU A 277 -35.08 -5.65 18.64
CA GLU A 277 -36.46 -6.11 18.37
C GLU A 277 -36.89 -7.24 19.32
N SER A 278 -35.98 -8.18 19.61
CA SER A 278 -36.27 -9.38 20.41
C SER A 278 -36.59 -9.07 21.89
N PRO A 279 -37.44 -9.89 22.54
CA PRO A 279 -37.85 -9.67 23.92
C PRO A 279 -36.73 -9.99 24.94
N PRO A 280 -36.79 -9.43 26.17
CA PRO A 280 -35.91 -9.84 27.26
C PRO A 280 -36.19 -11.30 27.69
N PRO A 281 -35.21 -12.02 28.27
CA PRO A 281 -33.89 -11.53 28.68
C PRO A 281 -32.79 -11.64 27.61
N THR A 282 -33.07 -12.23 26.45
CA THR A 282 -32.06 -12.45 25.39
C THR A 282 -31.89 -11.25 24.45
N GLY A 283 -32.97 -10.50 24.21
CA GLY A 283 -32.98 -9.24 23.48
C GLY A 283 -33.29 -8.02 24.37
N GLY A 284 -33.18 -6.83 23.78
CA GLY A 284 -33.33 -5.54 24.42
C GLY A 284 -34.76 -5.06 24.61
N GLY A 285 -35.78 -5.80 24.15
CA GLY A 285 -37.19 -5.47 24.41
C GLY A 285 -37.63 -4.12 23.85
N GLY A 286 -37.20 -3.77 22.63
CA GLY A 286 -37.74 -2.64 21.87
C GLY A 286 -39.00 -3.00 21.06
N GLY A 287 -39.11 -4.25 20.62
CA GLY A 287 -40.16 -4.72 19.70
C GLY A 287 -39.87 -4.33 18.24
N SER A 288 -40.58 -4.95 17.29
CA SER A 288 -40.37 -4.75 15.83
C SER A 288 -40.43 -3.29 15.39
N GLY A 289 -41.37 -2.51 15.93
CA GLY A 289 -41.51 -1.08 15.63
C GLY A 289 -40.34 -0.20 16.10
N TRP A 290 -39.38 -0.71 16.88
CA TRP A 290 -38.29 0.08 17.44
C TRP A 290 -37.35 0.64 16.36
N CYS A 291 -36.97 -0.19 15.38
CA CYS A 291 -36.09 0.23 14.29
C CYS A 291 -36.77 1.28 13.40
N ALA A 292 -38.03 1.03 13.01
CA ALA A 292 -38.84 1.95 12.22
C ALA A 292 -39.04 3.32 12.89
N LYS A 293 -39.16 3.33 14.23
CA LYS A 293 -39.30 4.56 15.03
C LYS A 293 -37.99 5.33 15.18
N HIS A 294 -36.86 4.65 15.44
CA HIS A 294 -35.65 5.32 15.91
C HIS A 294 -34.53 5.46 14.86
N ILE A 295 -34.55 4.76 13.72
CA ILE A 295 -33.46 4.78 12.72
C ILE A 295 -33.96 5.35 11.38
N LYS A 296 -33.17 6.24 10.75
CA LYS A 296 -33.40 6.81 9.40
C LYS A 296 -32.70 5.99 8.33
N ALA A 297 -31.41 5.75 8.52
CA ALA A 297 -30.55 5.12 7.53
C ALA A 297 -29.37 4.40 8.20
N ILE A 298 -28.84 3.39 7.52
CA ILE A 298 -27.64 2.65 7.93
C ILE A 298 -26.61 2.72 6.79
N MET A 299 -25.48 3.36 7.05
CA MET A 299 -24.44 3.70 6.06
C MET A 299 -23.21 2.82 6.28
N ASN A 300 -23.27 1.60 5.76
CA ASN A 300 -22.31 0.53 6.08
C ASN A 300 -21.04 0.69 5.25
N ILE A 301 -19.93 1.09 5.89
CA ILE A 301 -18.63 1.33 5.24
C ILE A 301 -17.79 0.04 5.28
N GLY A 302 -17.29 -0.42 4.12
CA GLY A 302 -16.49 -1.65 3.96
C GLY A 302 -17.16 -2.89 4.60
N PRO A 303 -18.42 -3.21 4.31
CA PRO A 303 -19.19 -4.15 5.11
C PRO A 303 -18.77 -5.61 4.89
N ALA A 304 -18.22 -6.27 5.90
CA ALA A 304 -17.80 -7.67 5.82
C ALA A 304 -18.97 -8.68 5.95
N PHE A 305 -20.12 -8.42 5.32
CA PHE A 305 -21.38 -9.15 5.53
C PHE A 305 -21.21 -10.67 5.42
N LEU A 306 -20.60 -11.14 4.33
CA LEU A 306 -20.39 -12.57 4.08
C LEU A 306 -19.05 -13.09 4.63
N GLY A 307 -18.30 -12.26 5.36
CA GLY A 307 -16.95 -12.58 5.87
C GLY A 307 -15.82 -12.24 4.89
N VAL A 308 -14.58 -12.43 5.34
CA VAL A 308 -13.35 -12.17 4.57
C VAL A 308 -12.42 -13.39 4.64
N PRO A 309 -11.87 -13.87 3.51
CA PRO A 309 -10.91 -14.98 3.52
C PRO A 309 -9.65 -14.71 4.38
N LYS A 310 -9.28 -13.44 4.56
CA LYS A 310 -8.19 -12.98 5.45
C LYS A 310 -8.38 -13.34 6.93
N ALA A 311 -9.60 -13.60 7.39
CA ALA A 311 -9.85 -14.15 8.73
C ALA A 311 -9.39 -15.61 8.85
N VAL A 312 -9.38 -16.35 7.73
CA VAL A 312 -9.03 -17.78 7.68
C VAL A 312 -7.53 -17.98 7.85
N SER A 313 -6.70 -17.30 7.06
CA SER A 313 -5.24 -17.39 7.14
C SER A 313 -4.70 -16.98 8.52
N ASN A 314 -5.32 -15.96 9.13
CA ASN A 314 -5.04 -15.50 10.49
C ASN A 314 -5.29 -16.61 11.55
N ILE A 315 -6.47 -17.24 11.57
CA ILE A 315 -6.75 -18.34 12.53
C ILE A 315 -5.90 -19.59 12.23
N PHE A 316 -5.69 -19.90 10.95
CA PHE A 316 -5.05 -21.14 10.50
C PHE A 316 -3.52 -21.13 10.73
N SER A 317 -2.87 -20.00 10.46
CA SER A 317 -1.40 -19.89 10.40
C SER A 317 -0.81 -18.61 11.00
N SER A 318 -1.64 -17.61 11.33
CA SER A 318 -1.22 -16.22 11.62
C SER A 318 -0.48 -15.52 10.47
N GLU A 319 -0.39 -16.12 9.28
CA GLU A 319 0.24 -15.54 8.09
C GLU A 319 -0.79 -14.77 7.25
N ALA A 320 -1.22 -13.61 7.75
CA ALA A 320 -1.82 -12.58 6.89
C ALA A 320 -0.71 -11.84 6.11
N LYS A 321 -1.03 -11.25 4.95
CA LYS A 321 -0.08 -10.42 4.16
C LYS A 321 0.63 -9.37 5.03
N ASP A 322 -0.13 -8.75 5.93
CA ASP A 322 0.29 -7.69 6.85
C ASP A 322 1.30 -8.17 7.92
N ILE A 323 1.41 -9.49 8.13
CA ILE A 323 2.35 -10.13 9.08
C ILE A 323 3.53 -10.77 8.32
N ALA A 324 3.33 -11.24 7.09
CA ALA A 324 4.43 -11.55 6.17
C ALA A 324 5.32 -10.32 5.93
N PHE A 325 4.70 -9.13 5.83
CA PHE A 325 5.38 -7.83 5.79
C PHE A 325 6.31 -7.59 6.99
N ILE A 326 5.91 -8.01 8.20
CA ILE A 326 6.71 -7.86 9.43
C ILE A 326 7.94 -8.79 9.42
N ARG A 327 7.84 -9.99 8.83
CA ARG A 327 9.02 -10.84 8.58
C ARG A 327 10.03 -10.16 7.65
N SER A 328 9.58 -9.61 6.52
CA SER A 328 10.47 -8.89 5.58
C SER A 328 11.10 -7.63 6.18
N PHE A 329 10.42 -6.93 7.10
CA PHE A 329 10.95 -5.70 7.70
C PHE A 329 11.95 -5.92 8.84
N ALA A 330 12.14 -7.15 9.34
CA ALA A 330 13.10 -7.43 10.41
C ALA A 330 13.66 -8.88 10.38
N PRO A 331 14.46 -9.25 9.36
CA PRO A 331 15.01 -10.59 9.15
C PRO A 331 16.17 -10.93 10.11
N GLY A 332 15.91 -10.81 11.41
CA GLY A 332 16.85 -10.99 12.51
C GLY A 332 16.23 -10.65 13.87
N LEU A 333 15.29 -9.70 13.92
CA LEU A 333 14.42 -9.54 15.09
C LEU A 333 13.45 -10.73 15.21
N LEU A 334 13.06 -11.32 14.06
CA LEU A 334 12.32 -12.58 14.02
C LEU A 334 13.22 -13.77 13.65
N ASP A 335 14.19 -13.65 12.74
CA ASP A 335 15.05 -14.79 12.36
C ASP A 335 16.19 -15.11 13.36
N SER A 336 16.23 -14.43 14.52
CA SER A 336 16.85 -15.03 15.70
C SER A 336 15.99 -16.20 16.19
N GLU A 337 16.60 -17.36 16.44
CA GLU A 337 15.89 -18.61 16.82
C GLU A 337 15.04 -18.52 18.11
N ILE A 338 15.08 -17.37 18.80
CA ILE A 338 14.39 -17.09 20.06
C ILE A 338 13.10 -16.28 19.83
N LEU A 339 12.93 -15.53 18.74
CA LEU A 339 11.83 -14.54 18.62
C LEU A 339 10.81 -14.81 17.50
N GLY A 340 11.21 -15.26 16.30
CA GLY A 340 10.31 -15.25 15.13
C GLY A 340 9.18 -16.27 15.15
N LEU A 341 9.53 -17.52 15.39
CA LEU A 341 8.56 -18.62 15.48
C LEU A 341 7.67 -18.42 16.71
N GLN A 342 8.27 -18.11 17.86
CA GLN A 342 7.56 -17.82 19.11
C GLN A 342 6.60 -16.63 18.97
N THR A 343 6.94 -15.58 18.21
CA THR A 343 6.05 -14.43 17.99
C THR A 343 4.78 -14.82 17.24
N LEU A 344 4.86 -15.69 16.22
CA LEU A 344 3.66 -16.16 15.52
C LEU A 344 2.82 -17.12 16.37
N GLU A 345 3.46 -17.98 17.16
CA GLU A 345 2.78 -18.86 18.12
C GLU A 345 2.06 -18.05 19.21
N HIS A 346 2.69 -16.99 19.73
CA HIS A 346 2.07 -16.03 20.64
C HIS A 346 0.90 -15.28 19.98
N ILE A 347 1.07 -14.74 18.78
CA ILE A 347 -0.01 -14.06 18.03
C ILE A 347 -1.17 -15.02 17.80
N MET A 348 -0.91 -16.25 17.37
CA MET A 348 -1.91 -17.31 17.18
C MET A 348 -2.67 -17.61 18.47
N ARG A 349 -1.93 -17.80 19.58
CA ARG A 349 -2.52 -18.07 20.90
C ARG A 349 -3.43 -16.94 21.36
N VAL A 350 -3.08 -15.67 21.11
CA VAL A 350 -3.93 -14.52 21.49
C VAL A 350 -5.11 -14.37 20.53
N SER A 351 -4.90 -14.40 19.20
CA SER A 351 -5.97 -14.21 18.21
C SER A 351 -7.04 -15.30 18.29
N ARG A 352 -6.65 -16.55 18.58
CA ARG A 352 -7.57 -17.67 18.84
C ARG A 352 -8.39 -17.54 20.13
N THR A 353 -8.16 -16.51 20.95
CA THR A 353 -9.08 -16.16 22.05
C THR A 353 -10.18 -15.19 21.62
N TRP A 354 -9.98 -14.43 20.53
CA TRP A 354 -10.90 -13.37 20.07
C TRP A 354 -12.04 -13.97 19.23
N ASP A 355 -13.09 -14.42 19.92
CA ASP A 355 -14.26 -15.07 19.31
C ASP A 355 -14.93 -14.21 18.22
N SER A 356 -14.79 -12.88 18.29
CA SER A 356 -15.27 -11.94 17.27
C SER A 356 -14.72 -12.20 15.86
N ILE A 357 -13.51 -12.74 15.71
CA ILE A 357 -12.90 -13.04 14.39
C ILE A 357 -13.76 -14.07 13.64
N VAL A 358 -14.44 -14.98 14.35
CA VAL A 358 -15.33 -15.96 13.72
C VAL A 358 -16.54 -15.30 13.05
N SER A 359 -16.97 -14.11 13.49
CA SER A 359 -18.00 -13.32 12.76
C SER A 359 -17.56 -12.89 11.36
N LEU A 360 -16.24 -12.86 11.11
CA LEU A 360 -15.62 -12.51 9.84
C LEU A 360 -15.28 -13.73 8.96
N LEU A 361 -15.59 -14.96 9.37
CA LEU A 361 -15.39 -16.13 8.51
C LEU A 361 -16.42 -16.17 7.34
N PRO A 362 -16.07 -16.82 6.20
CA PRO A 362 -16.96 -16.99 5.05
C PRO A 362 -18.34 -17.59 5.41
N LYS A 363 -19.41 -16.87 5.07
CA LYS A 363 -20.82 -17.26 5.31
C LYS A 363 -21.49 -17.73 4.02
N GLY A 364 -22.45 -18.64 4.17
CA GLY A 364 -23.26 -19.21 3.09
C GLY A 364 -22.60 -20.34 2.31
N GLY A 365 -21.42 -20.81 2.74
CA GLY A 365 -20.72 -21.97 2.19
C GLY A 365 -20.52 -21.92 0.67
N GLU A 366 -20.64 -23.09 0.03
CA GLU A 366 -20.36 -23.27 -1.41
C GLU A 366 -21.35 -22.55 -2.33
N THR A 367 -22.58 -22.30 -1.87
CA THR A 367 -23.60 -21.54 -2.62
C THR A 367 -23.18 -20.09 -2.88
N ILE A 368 -22.43 -19.50 -1.94
CA ILE A 368 -21.88 -18.13 -2.05
C ILE A 368 -20.48 -18.16 -2.65
N TRP A 369 -19.57 -18.89 -1.99
CA TRP A 369 -18.13 -18.76 -2.20
C TRP A 369 -17.58 -19.69 -3.30
N GLY A 370 -18.41 -20.61 -3.80
CA GLY A 370 -18.01 -21.62 -4.77
C GLY A 370 -17.59 -22.95 -4.13
N ASN A 371 -17.43 -23.96 -4.99
CA ASN A 371 -17.01 -25.32 -4.64
C ASN A 371 -15.65 -25.66 -5.28
N LEU A 372 -15.28 -26.93 -5.42
CA LEU A 372 -13.99 -27.31 -6.00
C LEU A 372 -13.82 -26.91 -7.48
N ASP A 373 -14.91 -26.69 -8.23
CA ASP A 373 -14.88 -26.47 -9.68
C ASP A 373 -15.58 -25.20 -10.18
N TRP A 374 -16.31 -24.48 -9.31
CA TRP A 374 -17.05 -23.26 -9.67
C TRP A 374 -16.94 -22.18 -8.60
N SER A 375 -17.03 -20.90 -8.98
CA SER A 375 -17.33 -19.79 -8.07
C SER A 375 -18.06 -18.63 -8.76
N ALA A 376 -18.64 -17.72 -7.96
CA ALA A 376 -19.34 -16.53 -8.47
C ALA A 376 -18.44 -15.62 -9.33
N GLU A 377 -17.14 -15.61 -9.04
CA GLU A 377 -16.10 -14.81 -9.72
C GLU A 377 -15.60 -15.38 -11.06
N GLU A 378 -15.91 -16.64 -11.42
CA GLU A 378 -15.28 -17.29 -12.60
C GLU A 378 -15.48 -16.52 -13.91
N GLY A 379 -14.44 -16.45 -14.75
CA GLY A 379 -14.49 -15.68 -15.99
C GLY A 379 -14.48 -14.16 -15.80
N HIS A 380 -14.29 -13.66 -14.57
CA HIS A 380 -13.70 -12.34 -14.37
C HIS A 380 -12.27 -12.39 -14.93
N GLY A 381 -12.00 -11.69 -16.02
CA GLY A 381 -10.63 -11.53 -16.53
C GLY A 381 -9.80 -10.77 -15.49
N PHE A 382 -8.64 -11.30 -15.11
CA PHE A 382 -7.76 -10.64 -14.15
C PHE A 382 -6.84 -9.64 -14.86
N SER A 383 -7.45 -8.60 -15.45
CA SER A 383 -6.68 -7.45 -15.94
C SER A 383 -6.23 -6.61 -14.75
N PHE A 384 -4.93 -6.42 -14.59
CA PHE A 384 -4.36 -5.45 -13.63
C PHE A 384 -4.48 -3.99 -14.14
N ALA A 385 -5.36 -3.75 -15.12
CA ALA A 385 -5.56 -2.48 -15.80
C ALA A 385 -7.04 -2.32 -16.23
N GLU A 386 -7.41 -1.07 -16.49
CA GLU A 386 -8.62 -0.61 -17.20
C GLU A 386 -10.01 -0.97 -16.62
N LYS A 387 -10.51 -0.12 -15.71
CA LYS A 387 -11.92 0.34 -15.75
C LYS A 387 -12.00 1.87 -15.65
N GLY A 388 -11.19 2.57 -16.43
CA GLY A 388 -11.21 4.03 -16.59
C GLY A 388 -12.17 4.49 -17.69
N GLN A 389 -13.48 4.51 -17.39
CA GLN A 389 -14.60 4.84 -18.30
C GLN A 389 -14.83 3.85 -19.47
N ALA A 390 -16.11 3.62 -19.76
CA ALA A 390 -16.60 2.93 -20.93
C ALA A 390 -17.70 3.78 -21.59
N SER A 391 -17.86 3.65 -22.90
CA SER A 391 -19.04 4.14 -23.62
C SER A 391 -19.47 3.11 -24.68
N MET A 392 -20.74 3.19 -25.07
CA MET A 392 -21.53 2.18 -25.81
C MET A 392 -20.89 1.74 -27.15
N SER A 393 -21.04 0.53 -27.72
CA SER A 393 -21.97 -0.62 -27.63
C SER A 393 -23.13 -0.66 -28.66
N GLY A 394 -23.00 -1.44 -29.74
CA GLY A 394 -24.07 -1.67 -30.74
C GLY A 394 -23.82 -2.76 -31.82
N ASN A 395 -24.38 -3.96 -31.61
CA ASN A 395 -24.40 -5.15 -32.49
C ASN A 395 -25.07 -5.01 -33.88
N ASN A 396 -24.58 -5.69 -34.92
CA ASN A 396 -25.33 -6.82 -35.52
C ASN A 396 -24.64 -7.55 -36.70
N LEU A 397 -24.88 -8.87 -36.70
CA LEU A 397 -25.16 -9.83 -37.80
C LEU A 397 -24.90 -9.42 -39.28
N ASN A 398 -24.48 -10.32 -40.20
CA ASN A 398 -24.42 -11.79 -40.11
C ASN A 398 -23.47 -12.45 -41.13
N ASN A 399 -23.09 -13.71 -40.86
CA ASN A 399 -22.39 -14.67 -41.73
C ASN A 399 -20.93 -14.31 -42.16
N SER A 400 -19.96 -15.24 -42.24
CA SER A 400 -20.02 -16.71 -42.10
C SER A 400 -18.80 -17.31 -41.38
N ASN A 401 -19.06 -18.23 -40.44
CA ASN A 401 -18.18 -19.30 -39.94
C ASN A 401 -16.65 -19.09 -39.90
N GLY A 402 -16.13 -18.69 -38.73
CA GLY A 402 -14.70 -18.78 -38.40
C GLY A 402 -14.45 -18.85 -36.89
N ARG A 403 -14.43 -20.06 -36.30
CA ARG A 403 -14.17 -20.25 -34.86
C ARG A 403 -12.76 -19.80 -34.47
N ARG A 404 -12.63 -18.73 -33.68
CA ARG A 404 -11.49 -18.52 -32.76
C ARG A 404 -11.96 -17.92 -31.44
N SER A 405 -12.02 -18.75 -30.41
CA SER A 405 -12.15 -18.34 -29.02
C SER A 405 -10.81 -17.85 -28.50
N LEU A 406 -10.74 -16.64 -27.91
CA LEU A 406 -9.65 -16.35 -26.98
C LEU A 406 -9.86 -17.19 -25.71
N GLN A 407 -8.89 -18.01 -25.37
CA GLN A 407 -8.93 -18.86 -24.19
C GLN A 407 -8.43 -18.07 -22.97
N VAL A 408 -9.21 -18.07 -21.90
CA VAL A 408 -8.64 -17.94 -20.55
C VAL A 408 -7.76 -19.18 -20.37
N LYS A 409 -6.44 -19.00 -20.24
CA LYS A 409 -5.48 -20.12 -20.29
C LYS A 409 -5.69 -21.16 -19.19
N ASP A 410 -6.08 -20.74 -18.00
CA ASP A 410 -6.42 -21.62 -16.86
C ASP A 410 -7.66 -21.08 -16.10
N PRO A 411 -8.68 -21.91 -15.82
CA PRO A 411 -9.86 -21.50 -15.05
C PRO A 411 -9.58 -21.51 -13.54
N VAL A 412 -9.28 -20.33 -12.97
CA VAL A 412 -8.93 -20.15 -11.54
C VAL A 412 -10.04 -20.61 -10.59
N LYS A 413 -9.72 -21.55 -9.69
CA LYS A 413 -10.68 -22.23 -8.81
C LYS A 413 -10.86 -21.58 -7.43
N TYR A 414 -11.33 -20.34 -7.44
CA TYR A 414 -11.59 -19.53 -6.24
C TYR A 414 -12.52 -20.16 -5.19
N GLY A 415 -13.36 -21.15 -5.54
CA GLY A 415 -14.18 -21.87 -4.56
C GLY A 415 -13.38 -22.76 -3.60
N ARG A 416 -12.09 -23.00 -3.88
CA ARG A 416 -11.11 -23.58 -2.97
C ARG A 416 -10.51 -22.46 -2.12
N ILE A 417 -10.92 -22.33 -0.85
CA ILE A 417 -10.42 -21.29 0.07
C ILE A 417 -8.98 -21.60 0.52
N ILE A 418 -8.67 -22.88 0.69
CA ILE A 418 -7.31 -23.39 0.95
C ILE A 418 -7.03 -24.53 -0.06
N SER A 419 -5.82 -24.57 -0.63
CA SER A 419 -5.30 -25.70 -1.42
C SER A 419 -3.89 -26.05 -0.96
N PHE A 420 -3.52 -27.33 -0.93
CA PHE A 420 -2.19 -27.78 -0.51
C PHE A 420 -1.24 -28.01 -1.69
N GLY A 421 -0.39 -27.01 -1.96
CA GLY A 421 0.56 -26.94 -3.07
C GLY A 421 -0.04 -26.44 -4.40
N LYS A 422 0.78 -25.77 -5.22
CA LYS A 422 0.35 -25.15 -6.50
C LYS A 422 -0.40 -26.11 -7.42
N VAL A 423 0.09 -27.35 -7.56
CA VAL A 423 -0.56 -28.37 -8.42
C VAL A 423 -1.99 -28.66 -7.95
N ALA A 424 -2.23 -28.80 -6.64
CA ALA A 424 -3.56 -29.03 -6.09
C ALA A 424 -4.52 -27.85 -6.29
N SER A 425 -4.03 -26.61 -6.35
CA SER A 425 -4.89 -25.45 -6.61
C SER A 425 -5.37 -25.37 -8.07
N GLN A 426 -4.64 -25.97 -9.01
CA GLN A 426 -4.95 -25.97 -10.45
C GLN A 426 -5.65 -27.25 -10.95
N LEU A 427 -5.38 -28.43 -10.37
CA LEU A 427 -5.94 -29.72 -10.83
C LEU A 427 -7.49 -29.74 -10.86
N PRO A 428 -8.14 -30.41 -11.84
CA PRO A 428 -9.58 -30.67 -11.80
C PRO A 428 -9.99 -31.48 -10.56
N SER A 429 -11.21 -31.28 -10.03
CA SER A 429 -11.68 -32.00 -8.83
C SER A 429 -11.58 -33.53 -8.92
N SER A 430 -11.82 -34.09 -10.11
CA SER A 430 -11.70 -35.53 -10.40
C SER A 430 -10.29 -36.12 -10.24
N GLN A 431 -9.27 -35.27 -10.03
CA GLN A 431 -7.87 -35.66 -9.76
C GLN A 431 -7.43 -35.26 -8.34
N LEU A 432 -8.33 -34.71 -7.53
CA LEU A 432 -8.11 -34.42 -6.12
C LEU A 432 -8.52 -35.62 -5.25
N SER A 433 -7.65 -35.99 -4.32
CA SER A 433 -7.97 -36.93 -3.24
C SER A 433 -8.71 -36.17 -2.14
N THR A 434 -10.03 -36.15 -2.22
CA THR A 434 -10.90 -35.61 -1.16
C THR A 434 -11.10 -36.68 -0.08
N LEU A 435 -10.63 -36.43 1.15
CA LEU A 435 -11.05 -37.24 2.30
C LEU A 435 -12.48 -36.84 2.70
N ASP A 436 -13.33 -37.81 3.01
CA ASP A 436 -14.70 -37.54 3.50
C ASP A 436 -14.62 -36.98 4.94
N SER A 437 -15.38 -35.92 5.25
CA SER A 437 -15.15 -35.13 6.48
C SER A 437 -15.45 -35.90 7.78
N LYS A 438 -16.07 -37.08 7.67
CA LYS A 438 -16.31 -38.03 8.77
C LYS A 438 -15.04 -38.69 9.30
N GLU A 439 -13.91 -38.64 8.59
CA GLU A 439 -12.63 -39.19 9.08
C GLU A 439 -11.91 -38.31 10.12
N PHE A 440 -12.48 -37.16 10.50
CA PHE A 440 -11.96 -36.27 11.55
C PHE A 440 -12.81 -36.35 12.84
N PRO A 441 -12.79 -37.47 13.60
CA PRO A 441 -13.57 -37.58 14.83
C PRO A 441 -13.11 -36.56 15.90
N PRO A 442 -14.01 -36.13 16.81
CA PRO A 442 -13.64 -35.35 17.99
C PRO A 442 -12.59 -36.06 18.84
N THR A 443 -11.72 -35.29 19.49
CA THR A 443 -10.71 -35.82 20.41
C THR A 443 -11.34 -36.29 21.71
N ASN A 444 -11.42 -37.60 21.91
CA ASN A 444 -11.46 -38.17 23.26
C ASN A 444 -10.14 -37.87 24.00
N THR A 445 -10.20 -37.82 25.32
CA THR A 445 -9.17 -37.21 26.17
C THR A 445 -7.90 -38.04 26.39
N SER A 446 -6.83 -37.32 26.76
CA SER A 446 -5.61 -37.79 27.43
C SER A 446 -4.69 -38.78 26.70
N THR A 447 -3.58 -38.24 26.18
CA THR A 447 -2.26 -38.89 26.23
C THR A 447 -1.25 -37.89 26.77
N ASN A 448 -0.64 -38.16 27.92
CA ASN A 448 0.36 -37.27 28.53
C ASN A 448 1.66 -37.29 27.74
N PHE A 449 1.87 -36.29 26.88
CA PHE A 449 3.20 -36.04 26.29
C PHE A 449 4.07 -35.27 27.29
N ASN A 450 5.24 -35.82 27.62
CA ASN A 450 6.15 -35.25 28.62
C ASN A 450 6.65 -33.85 28.20
N SER A 451 6.60 -32.90 29.13
CA SER A 451 6.93 -31.51 28.93
C SER A 451 8.45 -31.26 28.86
N SER A 452 9.01 -31.20 27.65
CA SER A 452 10.43 -30.90 27.43
C SER A 452 10.78 -30.22 26.08
N CYS A 453 9.90 -29.34 25.57
CA CYS A 453 10.18 -28.52 24.38
C CYS A 453 9.34 -27.24 24.36
N GLY A 454 9.99 -26.07 24.29
CA GLY A 454 9.39 -24.75 24.02
C GLY A 454 8.47 -24.17 25.12
N GLU A 455 8.60 -22.87 25.40
CA GLU A 455 7.81 -22.16 26.41
C GLU A 455 6.37 -21.84 25.97
N VAL A 456 6.13 -21.75 24.66
CA VAL A 456 4.80 -21.45 24.10
C VAL A 456 4.00 -22.76 23.92
N TRP A 457 2.66 -22.65 23.98
CA TRP A 457 1.71 -23.72 23.69
C TRP A 457 0.66 -23.22 22.70
N THR A 458 0.30 -24.07 21.72
CA THR A 458 -0.81 -23.87 20.77
C THR A 458 -1.61 -25.17 20.62
N GLU A 459 -2.83 -25.13 20.07
CA GLU A 459 -3.60 -26.36 19.82
C GLU A 459 -2.89 -27.34 18.85
N TYR A 460 -1.94 -26.88 18.03
CA TYR A 460 -1.13 -27.75 17.18
C TYR A 460 -0.23 -28.71 17.97
N ASP A 461 0.14 -28.36 19.20
CA ASP A 461 0.93 -29.23 20.10
C ASP A 461 0.12 -30.42 20.63
N GLU A 462 -1.22 -30.34 20.59
CA GLU A 462 -2.14 -31.42 20.96
C GLU A 462 -2.51 -32.32 19.75
N MET A 463 -2.03 -31.99 18.53
CA MET A 463 -2.37 -32.72 17.30
C MET A 463 -1.34 -33.79 16.93
N SER A 464 -1.82 -34.98 16.53
CA SER A 464 -0.92 -36.04 16.04
C SER A 464 -0.32 -35.69 14.67
N ARG A 465 0.94 -36.11 14.45
CA ARG A 465 1.63 -35.98 13.15
C ARG A 465 0.82 -36.62 12.00
N GLU A 466 0.08 -37.68 12.28
CA GLU A 466 -0.83 -38.31 11.31
C GLU A 466 -2.01 -37.39 10.94
N ARG A 467 -2.65 -36.70 11.90
CA ARG A 467 -3.72 -35.74 11.62
C ARG A 467 -3.22 -34.53 10.83
N ILE A 468 -2.03 -34.01 11.18
CA ILE A 468 -1.36 -32.93 10.43
C ILE A 468 -1.11 -33.37 8.98
N ARG A 469 -0.62 -34.60 8.78
CA ARG A 469 -0.41 -35.19 7.45
C ARG A 469 -1.72 -35.35 6.67
N LYS A 470 -2.78 -35.91 7.28
CA LYS A 470 -4.11 -36.09 6.66
C LYS A 470 -4.75 -34.78 6.23
N ILE A 471 -4.53 -33.68 6.95
CA ILE A 471 -4.96 -32.34 6.55
C ILE A 471 -4.26 -31.88 5.26
N ALA A 472 -2.95 -32.14 5.12
CA ALA A 472 -2.20 -31.79 3.91
C ALA A 472 -2.48 -32.75 2.73
N GLU A 473 -2.82 -34.02 3.01
CA GLU A 473 -3.22 -35.01 1.99
C GLU A 473 -4.64 -34.73 1.44
N ASN A 474 -5.50 -34.05 2.22
CA ASN A 474 -6.77 -33.51 1.73
C ASN A 474 -6.52 -32.22 0.92
N LYS A 475 -6.29 -32.39 -0.37
CA LYS A 475 -5.66 -31.41 -1.27
C LYS A 475 -6.33 -30.02 -1.35
N ALA A 476 -7.63 -29.88 -1.03
CA ALA A 476 -8.33 -28.59 -1.07
C ALA A 476 -9.53 -28.54 -0.11
N TYR A 477 -9.83 -27.33 0.39
CA TYR A 477 -10.95 -27.04 1.29
C TYR A 477 -11.83 -25.91 0.72
N THR A 478 -13.15 -26.11 0.73
CA THR A 478 -14.15 -25.12 0.31
C THR A 478 -14.63 -24.30 1.51
N ALA A 479 -15.43 -23.26 1.29
CA ALA A 479 -16.08 -22.53 2.39
C ALA A 479 -17.01 -23.39 3.27
N ARG A 480 -17.36 -24.62 2.85
CA ARG A 480 -18.07 -25.61 3.67
C ARG A 480 -17.09 -26.44 4.51
N THR A 481 -16.16 -27.15 3.87
CA THR A 481 -15.23 -28.07 4.57
C THR A 481 -14.19 -27.34 5.43
N LEU A 482 -14.01 -26.03 5.22
CA LEU A 482 -13.18 -25.18 6.06
C LEU A 482 -13.60 -25.21 7.54
N PHE A 483 -14.90 -25.29 7.86
CA PHE A 483 -15.33 -25.31 9.26
C PHE A 483 -14.92 -26.60 9.98
N ASP A 484 -14.88 -27.74 9.28
CA ASP A 484 -14.35 -29.00 9.82
C ASP A 484 -12.83 -28.95 10.02
N LEU A 485 -12.11 -28.25 9.13
CA LEU A 485 -10.69 -27.95 9.32
C LEU A 485 -10.44 -27.06 10.54
N LEU A 486 -11.20 -25.97 10.71
CA LEU A 486 -11.04 -25.06 11.85
C LEU A 486 -11.42 -25.72 13.18
N ARG A 487 -12.47 -26.57 13.21
CA ARG A 487 -12.77 -27.44 14.36
C ARG A 487 -11.62 -28.41 14.68
N SER A 488 -10.87 -28.84 13.66
CA SER A 488 -9.73 -29.76 13.81
C SER A 488 -8.43 -29.09 14.28
N VAL A 489 -8.20 -27.81 13.97
CA VAL A 489 -6.95 -27.09 14.31
C VAL A 489 -7.09 -26.02 15.40
N ALA A 490 -8.31 -25.56 15.70
CA ALA A 490 -8.61 -24.58 16.73
C ALA A 490 -9.91 -24.95 17.50
N PRO A 491 -10.03 -26.20 18.02
CA PRO A 491 -11.28 -26.72 18.60
C PRO A 491 -11.85 -25.84 19.72
N LYS A 492 -10.98 -25.34 20.61
CA LYS A 492 -11.37 -24.49 21.76
C LYS A 492 -11.96 -23.15 21.30
N MET A 493 -11.43 -22.55 20.23
CA MET A 493 -11.98 -21.33 19.62
C MET A 493 -13.34 -21.60 18.96
N MET A 494 -13.43 -22.64 18.13
CA MET A 494 -14.67 -22.96 17.41
C MET A 494 -15.81 -23.33 18.38
N GLN A 495 -15.53 -24.10 19.44
CA GLN A 495 -16.52 -24.48 20.45
C GLN A 495 -17.19 -23.27 21.11
N ARG A 496 -16.42 -22.23 21.47
CA ARG A 496 -16.98 -20.97 22.01
C ARG A 496 -17.75 -20.21 20.94
N ALA A 497 -17.14 -20.04 19.77
CA ALA A 497 -17.67 -19.16 18.74
C ALA A 497 -18.95 -19.69 18.05
N GLU A 498 -19.10 -21.00 17.87
CA GLU A 498 -20.30 -21.62 17.26
C GLU A 498 -21.55 -21.56 18.16
N ALA A 499 -21.39 -21.18 19.43
CA ALA A 499 -22.49 -20.79 20.33
C ALA A 499 -23.03 -19.37 20.04
N HIS A 500 -22.20 -18.50 19.46
CA HIS A 500 -22.50 -17.08 19.24
C HIS A 500 -22.57 -16.64 17.77
N PHE A 501 -22.11 -17.46 16.83
CA PHE A 501 -22.08 -17.15 15.41
C PHE A 501 -22.58 -18.34 14.57
N ALA A 502 -23.16 -18.04 13.42
CA ALA A 502 -23.57 -18.99 12.40
C ALA A 502 -23.17 -18.48 11.01
N HIS A 503 -22.98 -19.42 10.09
CA HIS A 503 -22.37 -19.18 8.77
C HIS A 503 -23.16 -19.88 7.65
N GLY A 504 -24.39 -20.31 7.92
CA GLY A 504 -25.21 -21.05 6.98
C GLY A 504 -25.96 -20.15 5.98
N ILE A 505 -26.93 -20.76 5.31
CA ILE A 505 -28.04 -20.08 4.65
C ILE A 505 -29.30 -20.72 5.21
N SER A 506 -30.26 -19.91 5.66
CA SER A 506 -31.53 -20.44 6.15
C SER A 506 -32.35 -21.05 5.01
N GLU A 507 -32.90 -22.25 5.16
CA GLU A 507 -33.90 -22.75 4.19
C GLU A 507 -35.24 -22.02 4.35
N ASN A 508 -35.72 -21.86 5.59
CA ASN A 508 -36.95 -21.14 5.96
C ASN A 508 -36.64 -20.17 7.11
N LEU A 509 -36.89 -18.88 6.93
CA LEU A 509 -36.61 -17.82 7.93
C LEU A 509 -37.69 -17.69 9.03
N ASP A 510 -38.77 -18.47 8.97
CA ASP A 510 -39.81 -18.59 10.01
C ASP A 510 -39.55 -19.76 10.99
N ASP A 511 -38.43 -20.48 10.86
CA ASP A 511 -38.02 -21.50 11.83
C ASP A 511 -37.57 -20.83 13.15
N PRO A 512 -38.22 -21.12 14.31
CA PRO A 512 -37.93 -20.46 15.58
C PRO A 512 -36.49 -20.58 16.08
N LYS A 513 -35.66 -21.47 15.52
CA LYS A 513 -34.23 -21.49 15.86
C LYS A 513 -33.52 -20.17 15.51
N TYR A 514 -33.99 -19.42 14.51
CA TYR A 514 -33.40 -18.14 14.11
C TYR A 514 -33.69 -16.99 15.08
N ASP A 515 -34.57 -17.20 16.07
CA ASP A 515 -34.71 -16.31 17.24
C ASP A 515 -33.53 -16.44 18.22
N HIS A 516 -32.63 -17.42 18.06
CA HIS A 516 -31.41 -17.52 18.87
C HIS A 516 -30.36 -16.52 18.38
N TYR A 517 -29.76 -15.78 19.32
CA TYR A 517 -28.84 -14.66 19.03
C TYR A 517 -27.66 -15.00 18.10
N LYS A 518 -27.29 -16.28 17.99
CA LYS A 518 -26.17 -16.72 17.15
C LYS A 518 -26.38 -16.53 15.64
N TYR A 519 -27.63 -16.41 15.19
CA TYR A 519 -27.96 -16.22 13.78
C TYR A 519 -28.11 -14.74 13.39
N TRP A 520 -28.30 -13.84 14.36
CA TRP A 520 -28.58 -12.42 14.13
C TRP A 520 -27.44 -11.65 13.45
N SER A 521 -26.22 -12.16 13.54
CA SER A 521 -25.03 -11.63 12.86
C SER A 521 -24.85 -12.15 11.43
N ASN A 522 -25.64 -13.15 10.99
CA ASN A 522 -25.56 -13.68 9.62
C ASN A 522 -26.70 -13.13 8.75
N PRO A 523 -26.43 -12.27 7.75
CA PRO A 523 -27.44 -11.72 6.86
C PRO A 523 -28.10 -12.76 5.93
N LEU A 524 -27.62 -14.01 5.89
CA LEU A 524 -28.22 -15.14 5.19
C LEU A 524 -29.08 -16.05 6.09
N GLU A 525 -29.12 -15.78 7.41
CA GLU A 525 -29.92 -16.50 8.41
C GLU A 525 -30.78 -15.56 9.27
N THR A 526 -30.88 -14.28 8.92
CA THR A 526 -31.80 -13.32 9.55
C THR A 526 -32.49 -12.39 8.54
N ARG A 527 -33.53 -11.70 9.01
CA ARG A 527 -34.32 -10.71 8.26
C ARG A 527 -33.89 -9.30 8.63
N LEU A 528 -34.08 -8.33 7.73
CA LEU A 528 -34.11 -6.92 8.10
C LEU A 528 -35.33 -6.62 9.00
N PRO A 529 -35.32 -5.52 9.77
CA PRO A 529 -36.45 -5.10 10.58
C PRO A 529 -37.65 -4.64 9.74
N ASP A 530 -38.83 -4.59 10.36
CA ASP A 530 -40.04 -4.07 9.69
C ASP A 530 -40.08 -2.54 9.73
N ALA A 531 -39.29 -1.92 8.85
CA ALA A 531 -39.01 -0.49 8.84
C ALA A 531 -38.96 0.11 7.42
N PRO A 532 -40.08 0.13 6.66
CA PRO A 532 -40.07 0.48 5.23
C PRO A 532 -39.47 1.86 4.89
N ASP A 533 -39.59 2.86 5.78
CA ASP A 533 -38.96 4.19 5.60
C ASP A 533 -37.43 4.20 5.77
N MET A 534 -36.82 3.09 6.23
CA MET A 534 -35.41 3.02 6.60
C MET A 534 -34.56 2.62 5.39
N GLU A 535 -33.49 3.39 5.14
CA GLU A 535 -32.59 3.17 4.02
C GLU A 535 -31.33 2.39 4.45
N ILE A 536 -30.85 1.47 3.60
CA ILE A 536 -29.57 0.79 3.79
C ILE A 536 -28.63 1.12 2.64
N TYR A 537 -27.41 1.52 2.96
CA TYR A 537 -26.34 1.78 2.00
C TYR A 537 -25.19 0.80 2.24
N CYS A 538 -24.74 0.12 1.19
CA CYS A 538 -23.47 -0.60 1.14
C CYS A 538 -22.43 0.32 0.49
N LEU A 539 -21.50 0.87 1.29
CA LEU A 539 -20.48 1.84 0.88
C LEU A 539 -19.10 1.15 0.90
N TYR A 540 -18.45 0.93 -0.25
CA TYR A 540 -17.16 0.19 -0.25
C TYR A 540 -16.22 0.52 -1.41
N GLY A 541 -14.95 0.20 -1.21
CA GLY A 541 -13.89 0.38 -2.20
C GLY A 541 -13.93 -0.68 -3.29
N VAL A 542 -13.49 -0.31 -4.49
CA VAL A 542 -13.31 -1.21 -5.64
C VAL A 542 -12.08 -0.81 -6.46
N GLY A 543 -11.54 -1.77 -7.21
CA GLY A 543 -10.31 -1.64 -7.99
C GLY A 543 -9.04 -2.01 -7.22
N ILE A 544 -9.15 -2.66 -6.04
CA ILE A 544 -8.00 -3.06 -5.22
C ILE A 544 -7.90 -4.60 -5.13
N PRO A 545 -6.73 -5.21 -5.40
CA PRO A 545 -6.51 -6.63 -5.19
C PRO A 545 -6.72 -7.03 -3.72
N THR A 546 -7.74 -7.84 -3.47
CA THR A 546 -8.15 -8.31 -2.14
C THR A 546 -8.00 -9.83 -2.02
N GLU A 547 -7.53 -10.32 -0.87
CA GLU A 547 -7.23 -11.74 -0.61
C GLU A 547 -8.50 -12.63 -0.69
N ARG A 548 -8.47 -13.68 -1.53
CA ARG A 548 -9.64 -14.52 -1.84
C ARG A 548 -9.50 -16.00 -1.46
N ALA A 549 -8.30 -16.55 -1.61
CA ALA A 549 -7.97 -17.96 -1.34
C ALA A 549 -6.45 -18.14 -1.22
N TYR A 550 -6.01 -19.26 -0.66
CA TYR A 550 -4.61 -19.49 -0.28
C TYR A 550 -4.09 -20.85 -0.75
N VAL A 551 -2.84 -20.86 -1.20
CA VAL A 551 -2.04 -22.07 -1.43
C VAL A 551 -1.11 -22.25 -0.23
N TYR A 552 -1.20 -23.41 0.43
CA TYR A 552 -0.43 -23.76 1.61
C TYR A 552 0.56 -24.90 1.33
N LYS A 553 1.66 -24.94 2.09
CA LYS A 553 2.58 -26.09 2.17
C LYS A 553 2.80 -26.47 3.64
N SER A 554 3.09 -27.74 3.87
CA SER A 554 3.52 -28.20 5.20
C SER A 554 4.95 -27.73 5.49
N SER A 555 5.27 -27.56 6.77
CA SER A 555 6.62 -27.21 7.24
C SER A 555 7.42 -28.48 7.54
N PRO A 556 8.59 -28.73 6.92
CA PRO A 556 9.41 -29.93 7.12
C PRO A 556 10.24 -29.88 8.41
N SER A 557 9.81 -29.12 9.42
CA SER A 557 10.53 -28.92 10.68
C SER A 557 10.46 -30.17 11.55
N GLU A 558 11.60 -30.80 11.83
CA GLU A 558 11.67 -31.89 12.82
C GLU A 558 11.56 -31.41 14.28
N LYS A 559 11.80 -30.11 14.54
CA LYS A 559 11.63 -29.50 15.89
C LYS A 559 10.20 -29.72 16.40
N CYS A 560 10.08 -30.08 17.68
CA CYS A 560 8.89 -30.76 18.22
C CYS A 560 7.62 -29.88 18.35
N LYS A 561 7.77 -28.55 18.32
CA LYS A 561 6.68 -27.56 18.26
C LYS A 561 7.00 -26.54 17.17
N ASN A 562 6.01 -26.22 16.35
CA ASN A 562 5.99 -25.17 15.33
C ASN A 562 4.61 -25.19 14.65
N ILE A 563 4.14 -24.05 14.13
CA ILE A 563 2.95 -24.01 13.26
C ILE A 563 3.21 -24.88 12.01
N PRO A 564 2.42 -25.95 11.75
CA PRO A 564 2.78 -26.99 10.77
C PRO A 564 2.42 -26.64 9.31
N PHE A 565 1.64 -25.58 9.10
CA PHE A 565 1.17 -25.13 7.79
C PHE A 565 1.56 -23.67 7.56
N ARG A 566 2.08 -23.36 6.38
CA ARG A 566 2.48 -22.01 5.97
C ARG A 566 2.08 -21.72 4.53
N ILE A 567 1.81 -20.46 4.19
CA ILE A 567 1.50 -20.06 2.82
C ILE A 567 2.67 -20.42 1.90
N ASP A 568 2.36 -20.98 0.75
CA ASP A 568 3.35 -21.37 -0.24
C ASP A 568 3.74 -20.17 -1.11
N SER A 569 4.67 -19.35 -0.60
CA SER A 569 5.24 -18.22 -1.35
C SER A 569 5.90 -18.59 -2.69
N SER A 570 6.19 -19.87 -2.95
CA SER A 570 6.67 -20.35 -4.26
C SER A 570 5.54 -20.74 -5.23
N ALA A 571 4.28 -20.71 -4.79
CA ALA A 571 3.12 -20.87 -5.65
C ALA A 571 2.75 -19.52 -6.30
N GLU A 572 3.55 -19.13 -7.29
CA GLU A 572 3.26 -17.99 -8.19
C GLU A 572 2.42 -18.44 -9.41
N GLY A 573 1.62 -17.53 -9.99
CA GLY A 573 0.91 -17.75 -11.25
C GLY A 573 1.76 -17.48 -12.51
N GLU A 574 1.18 -17.64 -13.70
CA GLU A 574 1.74 -17.05 -14.93
C GLU A 574 1.54 -15.51 -14.93
N GLU A 575 2.21 -14.80 -15.84
CA GLU A 575 2.00 -13.37 -16.03
C GLU A 575 0.51 -13.05 -16.33
N GLY A 576 -0.07 -12.09 -15.59
CA GLY A 576 -1.50 -11.80 -15.64
C GLY A 576 -2.41 -12.77 -14.84
N SER A 577 -1.84 -13.68 -14.04
CA SER A 577 -2.61 -14.56 -13.15
C SER A 577 -3.01 -13.88 -11.83
N CYS A 578 -4.13 -14.32 -11.26
CA CYS A 578 -4.64 -13.88 -9.97
C CYS A 578 -3.88 -14.45 -8.76
N LEU A 579 -3.02 -15.45 -8.98
CA LEU A 579 -2.17 -16.05 -7.95
C LEU A 579 -0.86 -15.28 -7.82
N LYS A 580 -0.64 -14.64 -6.67
CA LYS A 580 0.64 -14.00 -6.30
C LYS A 580 1.10 -14.48 -4.93
N SER A 581 2.33 -15.00 -4.86
CA SER A 581 3.02 -15.47 -3.65
C SER A 581 2.19 -16.40 -2.75
N GLY A 582 1.48 -17.36 -3.36
CA GLY A 582 0.61 -18.29 -2.64
C GLY A 582 -0.77 -17.74 -2.27
N VAL A 583 -1.13 -16.53 -2.68
CA VAL A 583 -2.45 -15.91 -2.43
C VAL A 583 -3.16 -15.61 -3.75
N TYR A 584 -4.41 -16.06 -3.88
CA TYR A 584 -5.29 -15.69 -4.97
C TYR A 584 -6.03 -14.38 -4.65
N PHE A 585 -6.06 -13.44 -5.58
CA PHE A 585 -6.69 -12.13 -5.44
C PHE A 585 -7.95 -11.95 -6.30
N VAL A 586 -8.87 -11.08 -5.86
CA VAL A 586 -10.06 -10.59 -6.58
C VAL A 586 -10.27 -9.09 -6.34
N ASP A 587 -11.24 -8.48 -7.00
CA ASP A 587 -11.69 -7.11 -6.74
C ASP A 587 -12.29 -6.94 -5.32
N GLY A 588 -12.00 -5.80 -4.68
CA GLY A 588 -12.45 -5.44 -3.34
C GLY A 588 -11.81 -4.14 -2.84
N ASP A 589 -11.84 -3.95 -1.52
CA ASP A 589 -11.37 -2.73 -0.84
C ASP A 589 -10.00 -2.89 -0.15
N GLU A 590 -9.17 -3.85 -0.56
CA GLU A 590 -7.95 -4.37 0.09
C GLU A 590 -8.22 -5.48 1.13
N SER A 591 -9.33 -5.38 1.89
CA SER A 591 -9.62 -6.30 3.01
C SER A 591 -10.89 -7.13 2.80
N VAL A 592 -11.91 -6.57 2.17
CA VAL A 592 -13.22 -7.17 1.92
C VAL A 592 -13.43 -7.36 0.41
N PRO A 593 -13.57 -8.61 -0.07
CA PRO A 593 -13.91 -8.86 -1.47
C PRO A 593 -15.26 -8.23 -1.85
N VAL A 594 -15.39 -7.76 -3.09
CA VAL A 594 -16.65 -7.21 -3.65
C VAL A 594 -17.85 -8.12 -3.37
N LEU A 595 -17.68 -9.44 -3.47
CA LEU A 595 -18.72 -10.43 -3.15
C LEU A 595 -19.30 -10.23 -1.75
N SER A 596 -18.43 -10.02 -0.75
CA SER A 596 -18.83 -9.90 0.66
C SER A 596 -19.45 -8.54 0.96
N ALA A 597 -18.92 -7.47 0.38
CA ALA A 597 -19.42 -6.11 0.58
C ALA A 597 -20.75 -5.84 -0.14
N GLY A 598 -20.88 -6.30 -1.38
CA GLY A 598 -21.97 -5.92 -2.26
C GLY A 598 -23.18 -6.85 -2.28
N PHE A 599 -23.01 -8.16 -2.08
CA PHE A 599 -24.06 -9.15 -2.43
C PHE A 599 -25.39 -8.93 -1.72
N MET A 600 -25.37 -8.52 -0.45
CA MET A 600 -26.60 -8.26 0.30
C MET A 600 -27.39 -7.08 -0.28
N CYS A 601 -26.76 -5.95 -0.60
CA CYS A 601 -27.45 -4.86 -1.31
C CYS A 601 -27.73 -5.18 -2.80
N ALA A 602 -27.00 -6.12 -3.42
CA ALA A 602 -27.16 -6.48 -4.83
C ALA A 602 -28.33 -7.44 -5.09
N LYS A 603 -28.56 -8.43 -4.22
CA LYS A 603 -29.57 -9.48 -4.43
C LYS A 603 -30.25 -9.96 -3.15
N GLY A 604 -29.56 -9.95 -2.01
CA GLY A 604 -30.13 -10.39 -0.74
C GLY A 604 -31.30 -9.52 -0.26
N TRP A 605 -31.13 -8.21 -0.30
CA TRP A 605 -32.07 -7.20 0.20
C TRP A 605 -32.59 -6.25 -0.89
N ARG A 606 -32.24 -6.48 -2.17
CA ARG A 606 -32.62 -5.57 -3.27
C ARG A 606 -34.12 -5.66 -3.54
N GLY A 607 -34.86 -4.61 -3.15
CA GLY A 607 -36.32 -4.61 -3.15
C GLY A 607 -36.90 -5.58 -2.11
N ARG A 608 -38.17 -5.97 -2.27
CA ARG A 608 -38.84 -6.87 -1.33
C ARG A 608 -38.38 -8.32 -1.53
N THR A 609 -37.73 -8.88 -0.52
CA THR A 609 -37.23 -10.27 -0.52
C THR A 609 -37.57 -10.97 0.79
N ARG A 610 -37.35 -12.28 0.90
CA ARG A 610 -37.48 -13.00 2.18
C ARG A 610 -36.53 -12.49 3.29
N PHE A 611 -35.43 -11.83 2.91
CA PHE A 611 -34.48 -11.19 3.82
C PHE A 611 -34.80 -9.70 4.05
N ASN A 612 -35.47 -9.04 3.11
CA ASN A 612 -35.99 -7.66 3.20
C ASN A 612 -37.53 -7.68 3.09
N PRO A 613 -38.26 -8.17 4.13
CA PRO A 613 -39.70 -8.42 4.05
C PRO A 613 -40.53 -7.12 4.03
N SER A 614 -39.97 -6.03 4.55
CA SER A 614 -40.51 -4.67 4.55
C SER A 614 -40.31 -3.95 3.20
N GLY A 615 -39.37 -4.40 2.37
CA GLY A 615 -39.07 -3.80 1.07
C GLY A 615 -38.28 -2.48 1.17
N MET A 616 -37.52 -2.31 2.25
CA MET A 616 -36.64 -1.16 2.50
C MET A 616 -35.77 -0.79 1.30
N ALA A 617 -35.56 0.50 1.07
CA ALA A 617 -34.66 0.99 0.05
C ALA A 617 -33.20 0.58 0.34
N THR A 618 -32.55 -0.01 -0.65
CA THR A 618 -31.18 -0.53 -0.55
C THR A 618 -30.33 0.01 -1.70
N HIS A 619 -29.15 0.52 -1.36
CA HIS A 619 -28.26 1.22 -2.29
C HIS A 619 -26.84 0.67 -2.23
N ILE A 620 -26.21 0.49 -3.39
CA ILE A 620 -24.78 0.20 -3.51
C ILE A 620 -24.08 1.48 -3.94
N ARG A 621 -23.03 1.89 -3.23
CA ARG A 621 -22.17 3.00 -3.67
C ARG A 621 -20.71 2.59 -3.55
N GLU A 622 -20.11 2.36 -4.70
CA GLU A 622 -18.71 1.98 -4.86
C GLU A 622 -17.81 3.21 -5.05
N TYR A 623 -16.62 3.13 -4.50
CA TYR A 623 -15.60 4.16 -4.58
C TYR A 623 -14.36 3.54 -5.22
N ARG A 624 -14.09 3.92 -6.48
CA ARG A 624 -12.87 3.49 -7.17
C ARG A 624 -11.67 4.00 -6.41
N HIS A 625 -10.74 3.12 -6.10
CA HIS A 625 -9.49 3.50 -5.49
C HIS A 625 -8.65 4.35 -6.45
N LYS A 626 -8.16 5.49 -5.94
CA LYS A 626 -7.09 6.28 -6.53
C LYS A 626 -6.08 6.62 -5.43
N PRO A 627 -4.77 6.37 -5.63
CA PRO A 627 -3.75 6.73 -4.65
C PRO A 627 -3.65 8.26 -4.50
N PRO A 628 -3.13 8.78 -3.36
CA PRO A 628 -2.88 10.21 -3.18
C PRO A 628 -1.95 10.76 -4.27
N ALA A 629 -2.26 11.95 -4.79
CA ALA A 629 -1.50 12.60 -5.84
C ALA A 629 -0.28 13.38 -5.32
N SER A 630 -0.15 13.56 -3.99
CA SER A 630 1.06 14.13 -3.39
C SER A 630 1.26 13.70 -1.93
N LEU A 631 2.51 13.77 -1.46
CA LEU A 631 2.89 13.54 -0.06
C LEU A 631 2.15 14.45 0.94
N LEU A 632 1.73 15.65 0.51
CA LEU A 632 1.00 16.63 1.33
C LEU A 632 -0.49 16.32 1.47
N GLU A 633 -1.04 15.41 0.65
CA GLU A 633 -2.45 15.04 0.66
C GLU A 633 -2.80 14.07 1.81
N GLY A 634 -1.81 13.33 2.33
CA GLY A 634 -2.00 12.32 3.37
C GLY A 634 -2.63 11.02 2.81
N ARG A 635 -3.64 10.48 3.50
CA ARG A 635 -4.46 9.39 2.93
C ARG A 635 -5.32 9.99 1.83
N GLY A 636 -5.14 9.52 0.59
CA GLY A 636 -5.67 10.20 -0.61
C GLY A 636 -7.17 10.48 -0.55
N MET A 637 -7.57 11.67 -0.99
CA MET A 637 -8.96 12.15 -0.95
C MET A 637 -9.93 11.31 -1.80
N GLU A 638 -9.40 10.47 -2.69
CA GLU A 638 -10.12 9.54 -3.54
C GLU A 638 -9.74 8.06 -3.29
N SER A 639 -9.08 7.77 -2.15
CA SER A 639 -8.71 6.38 -1.82
C SER A 639 -9.93 5.51 -1.55
N GLY A 640 -9.87 4.28 -2.07
CA GLY A 640 -10.86 3.22 -1.83
C GLY A 640 -10.40 2.16 -0.83
N ALA A 641 -9.21 2.29 -0.23
CA ALA A 641 -8.71 1.23 0.66
C ALA A 641 -9.51 1.17 1.97
N HIS A 642 -9.66 -0.03 2.54
CA HIS A 642 -10.66 -0.38 3.57
C HIS A 642 -10.74 0.57 4.76
N VAL A 643 -9.60 1.16 5.17
CA VAL A 643 -9.50 2.15 6.25
C VAL A 643 -9.45 3.58 5.70
N ASP A 644 -8.71 3.81 4.61
CA ASP A 644 -8.55 5.13 3.98
C ASP A 644 -9.86 5.71 3.43
N ILE A 645 -10.82 4.85 3.08
CA ILE A 645 -12.12 5.25 2.53
C ILE A 645 -12.92 6.16 3.49
N MET A 646 -12.60 6.19 4.79
CA MET A 646 -13.13 7.16 5.76
C MET A 646 -12.59 8.59 5.58
N GLY A 647 -11.54 8.77 4.78
CA GLY A 647 -11.04 10.04 4.26
C GLY A 647 -11.56 10.40 2.86
N ASN A 648 -12.28 9.49 2.18
CA ASN A 648 -12.74 9.69 0.80
C ASN A 648 -13.79 10.82 0.72
N VAL A 649 -13.50 11.84 -0.09
CA VAL A 649 -14.32 13.06 -0.22
C VAL A 649 -15.77 12.73 -0.61
N ALA A 650 -15.97 11.80 -1.55
CA ALA A 650 -17.32 11.42 -2.00
C ALA A 650 -18.07 10.64 -0.92
N LEU A 651 -17.39 9.77 -0.16
CA LEU A 651 -18.03 9.03 0.94
C LEU A 651 -18.45 9.96 2.07
N ILE A 652 -17.56 10.90 2.44
CA ILE A 652 -17.85 11.92 3.46
C ILE A 652 -19.05 12.77 3.01
N GLU A 653 -19.10 13.18 1.74
CA GLU A 653 -20.23 13.93 1.18
C GLU A 653 -21.55 13.15 1.22
N ASP A 654 -21.55 11.87 0.82
CA ASP A 654 -22.74 11.02 0.88
C ASP A 654 -23.25 10.86 2.33
N VAL A 655 -22.34 10.61 3.30
CA VAL A 655 -22.68 10.52 4.72
C VAL A 655 -23.23 11.84 5.26
N LEU A 656 -22.64 12.98 4.89
CA LEU A 656 -23.12 14.30 5.31
C LEU A 656 -24.51 14.62 4.74
N ARG A 657 -24.75 14.36 3.46
CA ARG A 657 -26.03 14.64 2.81
C ARG A 657 -27.16 13.79 3.41
N VAL A 658 -26.94 12.49 3.64
CA VAL A 658 -27.93 11.61 4.28
C VAL A 658 -28.16 11.98 5.76
N ALA A 659 -27.11 12.34 6.50
CA ALA A 659 -27.24 12.83 7.89
C ALA A 659 -28.02 14.17 7.97
N ALA A 660 -27.89 15.02 6.95
CA ALA A 660 -28.69 16.24 6.80
C ALA A 660 -30.12 16.00 6.28
N GLY A 661 -30.49 14.76 5.92
CA GLY A 661 -31.86 14.35 5.58
C GLY A 661 -32.07 13.87 4.15
N ALA A 662 -31.07 13.92 3.27
CA ALA A 662 -31.20 13.47 1.88
C ALA A 662 -31.51 11.96 1.81
N THR A 663 -32.33 11.59 0.82
CA THR A 663 -32.63 10.22 0.44
C THR A 663 -31.59 9.65 -0.52
N GLY A 664 -31.62 8.32 -0.71
CA GLY A 664 -30.74 7.65 -1.66
C GLY A 664 -30.88 8.15 -3.09
N ALA A 665 -32.07 8.59 -3.50
CA ALA A 665 -32.32 9.20 -4.79
C ALA A 665 -31.64 10.58 -4.94
N GLU A 666 -31.66 11.41 -3.90
CA GLU A 666 -31.09 12.76 -3.91
C GLU A 666 -29.56 12.77 -3.91
N ILE A 667 -28.90 11.71 -3.40
CA ILE A 667 -27.45 11.50 -3.58
C ILE A 667 -27.11 10.76 -4.89
N GLY A 668 -28.08 10.50 -5.77
CA GLY A 668 -27.86 9.90 -7.09
C GLY A 668 -27.96 8.37 -7.17
N GLY A 669 -28.50 7.70 -6.14
CA GLY A 669 -28.88 6.29 -6.19
C GLY A 669 -27.70 5.31 -6.13
N ASP A 670 -27.78 4.26 -6.96
CA ASP A 670 -26.73 3.24 -7.08
C ASP A 670 -25.55 3.75 -7.91
N LYS A 671 -24.34 3.46 -7.42
CA LYS A 671 -23.06 3.77 -8.06
C LYS A 671 -22.23 2.49 -8.06
N ILE A 672 -22.19 1.80 -9.20
CA ILE A 672 -21.60 0.46 -9.36
C ILE A 672 -20.60 0.48 -10.52
N TYR A 673 -19.44 -0.12 -10.31
CA TYR A 673 -18.32 -0.25 -11.26
C TYR A 673 -17.79 -1.69 -11.34
N SER A 674 -17.90 -2.45 -10.24
CA SER A 674 -17.54 -3.86 -10.13
C SER A 674 -18.51 -4.77 -10.89
N ASP A 675 -18.17 -6.05 -10.99
CA ASP A 675 -19.03 -7.07 -11.63
C ASP A 675 -20.07 -7.66 -10.65
N ILE A 676 -20.34 -7.01 -9.50
CA ILE A 676 -21.17 -7.56 -8.41
C ILE A 676 -22.56 -8.03 -8.84
N LEU A 677 -23.22 -7.33 -9.76
CA LEU A 677 -24.55 -7.72 -10.24
C LEU A 677 -24.47 -9.08 -10.96
N ARG A 678 -23.53 -9.24 -11.91
CA ARG A 678 -23.26 -10.51 -12.62
C ARG A 678 -22.85 -11.65 -11.68
N MET A 679 -22.05 -11.34 -10.66
CA MET A 679 -21.68 -12.31 -9.62
C MET A 679 -22.91 -12.75 -8.82
N SER A 680 -23.79 -11.82 -8.45
CA SER A 680 -25.00 -12.10 -7.70
C SER A 680 -26.01 -12.92 -8.49
N GLU A 681 -26.15 -12.70 -9.81
CA GLU A 681 -27.05 -13.45 -10.68
C GLU A 681 -26.78 -14.95 -10.61
N ARG A 682 -25.51 -15.34 -10.71
CA ARG A 682 -25.04 -16.74 -10.66
C ARG A 682 -25.28 -17.45 -9.33
N ILE A 683 -25.35 -16.70 -8.22
CA ILE A 683 -25.58 -17.24 -6.88
C ILE A 683 -27.06 -17.58 -6.69
N ASN A 684 -27.38 -18.87 -6.69
CA ASN A 684 -28.75 -19.37 -6.57
C ASN A 684 -29.17 -19.56 -5.11
N ILE A 685 -29.82 -18.56 -4.53
CA ILE A 685 -30.57 -18.69 -3.27
C ILE A 685 -32.06 -18.80 -3.60
N ARG A 686 -32.80 -19.69 -2.92
CA ARG A 686 -34.27 -19.80 -3.08
C ARG A 686 -34.94 -18.46 -2.76
N GLN A 687 -35.58 -17.85 -3.74
CA GLN A 687 -36.49 -16.73 -3.55
C GLN A 687 -37.92 -17.28 -3.43
N GLU A 688 -38.60 -17.00 -2.32
CA GLU A 688 -39.99 -17.40 -2.11
C GLU A 688 -40.92 -16.43 -2.84
N THR A 689 -41.45 -16.86 -3.97
CA THR A 689 -42.32 -16.04 -4.84
C THR A 689 -43.74 -15.92 -4.30
N HIS A 690 -43.89 -15.27 -3.13
CA HIS A 690 -45.17 -14.74 -2.68
C HIS A 690 -45.46 -13.40 -3.38
N CYS A 691 -45.93 -13.47 -4.63
CA CYS A 691 -46.58 -12.36 -5.31
C CYS A 691 -47.90 -12.82 -5.94
N LEU A 692 -48.88 -11.92 -6.01
CA LEU A 692 -50.28 -12.28 -6.23
C LEU A 692 -50.53 -12.73 -7.68
N LYS A 693 -51.35 -13.78 -7.83
CA LYS A 693 -52.12 -13.97 -9.07
C LYS A 693 -53.19 -12.90 -9.15
N GLN A 694 -52.95 -11.80 -9.88
CA GLN A 694 -54.05 -10.96 -10.34
C GLN A 694 -53.81 -10.39 -11.74
N THR A 695 -54.75 -10.77 -12.60
CA THR A 695 -55.04 -10.38 -13.98
C THR A 695 -54.73 -8.92 -14.36
N ILE A 696 -54.13 -8.72 -15.54
CA ILE A 696 -54.61 -7.77 -16.56
C ILE A 696 -54.14 -8.24 -17.95
N ILE A 697 -54.88 -7.84 -18.99
CA ILE A 697 -54.84 -8.43 -20.33
C ILE A 697 -54.01 -7.59 -21.31
N MET A 698 -53.47 -8.28 -22.33
CA MET A 698 -52.78 -7.82 -23.56
C MET A 698 -52.88 -6.33 -23.94
N GLY A 699 -51.73 -5.76 -24.32
CA GLY A 699 -51.63 -4.53 -25.10
C GLY A 699 -50.29 -4.42 -25.84
N PHE A 700 -50.21 -4.91 -27.09
CA PHE A 700 -49.05 -4.69 -27.95
C PHE A 700 -49.06 -3.29 -28.58
N SER A 701 -47.89 -2.67 -28.75
CA SER A 701 -47.73 -1.44 -29.54
C SER A 701 -46.39 -1.43 -30.29
N SER A 702 -46.38 -0.87 -31.50
CA SER A 702 -45.46 -1.26 -32.58
C SER A 702 -44.15 -0.45 -32.68
N THR A 703 -43.51 -0.10 -31.56
CA THR A 703 -42.33 0.79 -31.56
C THR A 703 -40.97 0.07 -31.61
N SER A 704 -40.91 -1.24 -31.34
CA SER A 704 -39.64 -1.98 -31.15
C SER A 704 -38.75 -2.18 -32.39
N VAL A 705 -39.17 -1.72 -33.58
CA VAL A 705 -38.42 -1.96 -34.83
C VAL A 705 -37.33 -0.91 -35.08
N LEU A 706 -37.52 0.35 -34.65
CA LEU A 706 -36.55 1.42 -34.93
C LEU A 706 -35.31 1.36 -34.02
N ALA A 707 -35.47 0.95 -32.77
CA ALA A 707 -34.39 0.85 -31.79
C ALA A 707 -33.32 -0.20 -32.21
N PHE A 708 -33.72 -1.23 -32.95
CA PHE A 708 -32.84 -2.33 -33.35
C PHE A 708 -31.82 -1.96 -34.44
N PHE A 709 -32.01 -0.84 -35.16
CA PHE A 709 -31.06 -0.34 -36.16
C PHE A 709 -30.04 0.66 -35.60
N LEU A 710 -30.42 1.45 -34.58
CA LEU A 710 -29.48 2.34 -33.89
C LEU A 710 -28.47 1.56 -33.04
N LEU A 711 -28.89 0.41 -32.51
CA LEU A 711 -28.01 -0.55 -31.84
C LEU A 711 -27.05 -1.29 -32.79
N VAL A 712 -26.81 -0.85 -34.04
CA VAL A 712 -25.91 -1.51 -35.02
C VAL A 712 -24.65 -0.72 -35.34
N LEU A 713 -24.66 0.59 -35.08
CA LEU A 713 -23.59 1.50 -35.50
C LEU A 713 -22.46 1.67 -34.46
N VAL A 714 -22.48 0.89 -33.37
CA VAL A 714 -21.70 1.19 -32.17
C VAL A 714 -20.91 -0.01 -31.61
N LEU A 715 -20.71 -1.07 -32.40
CA LEU A 715 -19.64 -2.09 -32.20
C LEU A 715 -18.47 -1.88 -33.17
N PHE A 716 -18.24 -0.65 -33.65
CA PHE A 716 -16.97 -0.31 -34.27
C PHE A 716 -15.91 -0.03 -33.21
N VAL A 717 -14.79 -0.74 -33.34
CA VAL A 717 -13.69 -0.84 -32.36
C VAL A 717 -13.13 0.51 -31.95
N ALA A 718 -13.22 0.82 -30.65
CA ALA A 718 -12.40 1.84 -30.00
C ALA A 718 -11.17 1.17 -29.35
N ASN A 719 -10.12 0.93 -30.14
CA ASN A 719 -8.78 0.82 -29.56
C ASN A 719 -8.43 2.20 -29.01
N GLY A 720 -8.03 2.30 -27.74
CA GLY A 720 -7.47 3.54 -27.20
C GLY A 720 -6.27 3.95 -28.06
N GLN A 721 -6.34 5.12 -28.68
CA GLN A 721 -5.18 5.68 -29.39
C GLN A 721 -4.23 6.29 -28.35
N PRO A 722 -2.90 6.11 -28.49
CA PRO A 722 -1.94 6.80 -27.63
C PRO A 722 -2.18 8.32 -27.65
N LEU A 723 -1.95 8.99 -26.52
CA LEU A 723 -2.24 10.43 -26.34
C LEU A 723 -1.46 11.32 -27.32
N VAL A 724 -0.37 10.80 -27.90
CA VAL A 724 0.45 11.41 -28.95
C VAL A 724 0.84 10.32 -29.96
N PRO A 725 0.90 10.61 -31.28
CA PRO A 725 1.02 9.57 -32.31
C PRO A 725 2.34 8.79 -32.29
N ALA A 726 3.41 9.38 -31.79
CA ALA A 726 4.71 8.74 -31.63
C ALA A 726 5.49 9.33 -30.44
N MET A 727 6.49 8.59 -29.96
CA MET A 727 7.50 9.07 -29.02
C MET A 727 8.91 8.88 -29.60
N PHE A 728 9.71 9.94 -29.54
CA PHE A 728 11.10 9.95 -29.99
C PHE A 728 12.04 10.16 -28.81
N LEU A 729 13.10 9.36 -28.69
CA LEU A 729 14.05 9.45 -27.58
C LEU A 729 15.47 9.68 -28.09
N PHE A 730 16.19 10.59 -27.42
CA PHE A 730 17.57 10.98 -27.70
C PHE A 730 18.34 11.12 -26.39
N GLY A 731 19.65 10.92 -26.44
CA GLY A 731 20.54 11.15 -25.31
C GLY A 731 21.38 9.95 -24.90
N ASP A 732 21.51 9.78 -23.58
CA ASP A 732 22.45 8.88 -22.90
C ASP A 732 21.81 7.56 -22.40
N SER A 733 22.52 6.85 -21.53
CA SER A 733 22.15 5.54 -20.99
C SER A 733 20.90 5.53 -20.11
N ILE A 734 20.45 6.69 -19.61
CA ILE A 734 19.20 6.82 -18.85
C ILE A 734 17.97 6.49 -19.72
N VAL A 735 18.11 6.59 -21.05
CA VAL A 735 17.01 6.35 -22.01
C VAL A 735 17.39 5.44 -23.19
N ASP A 736 18.60 4.87 -23.26
CA ASP A 736 18.98 3.86 -24.28
C ASP A 736 18.27 2.51 -24.03
N VAL A 737 17.74 1.93 -25.11
CA VAL A 737 17.02 0.64 -25.11
C VAL A 737 17.71 -0.42 -25.98
N GLY A 738 18.99 -0.21 -26.30
CA GLY A 738 19.87 -1.17 -26.97
C GLY A 738 20.48 -0.71 -28.28
N ASN A 739 20.66 0.59 -28.55
CA ASN A 739 21.39 1.03 -29.76
C ASN A 739 22.88 0.66 -29.68
N ASN A 740 23.50 0.73 -28.49
CA ASN A 740 24.89 0.32 -28.30
C ASN A 740 25.14 -1.17 -28.59
N ASN A 741 24.10 -2.01 -28.66
CA ASN A 741 24.20 -3.41 -29.06
C ASN A 741 24.62 -3.58 -30.54
N HIS A 742 24.53 -2.52 -31.35
CA HIS A 742 24.71 -2.53 -32.80
C HIS A 742 25.96 -1.75 -33.28
N ILE A 743 26.86 -1.40 -32.35
CA ILE A 743 28.13 -0.71 -32.60
C ILE A 743 29.25 -1.37 -31.79
N ASP A 744 30.51 -1.16 -32.17
CA ASP A 744 31.68 -1.79 -31.53
C ASP A 744 32.21 -0.99 -30.30
N THR A 745 31.31 -0.69 -29.36
CA THR A 745 31.64 -0.12 -28.04
C THR A 745 31.78 -1.20 -26.95
N ILE A 746 32.50 -0.89 -25.87
CA ILE A 746 32.45 -1.65 -24.61
C ILE A 746 31.25 -1.28 -23.74
N ILE A 747 30.61 -0.12 -23.96
CA ILE A 747 29.50 0.40 -23.15
C ILE A 747 28.20 -0.30 -23.57
N LYS A 748 28.00 -1.52 -23.05
CA LYS A 748 26.88 -2.42 -23.35
C LYS A 748 26.25 -2.98 -22.07
N SER A 749 25.00 -3.42 -22.20
CA SER A 749 24.14 -4.01 -21.15
C SER A 749 23.22 -5.08 -21.73
N ASN A 750 23.67 -5.75 -22.79
CA ASN A 750 22.97 -6.83 -23.51
C ASN A 750 23.36 -8.25 -23.03
N PHE A 751 23.78 -8.35 -21.77
CA PHE A 751 24.14 -9.58 -21.07
C PHE A 751 23.61 -9.55 -19.63
N PRO A 752 23.35 -10.70 -18.99
CA PRO A 752 22.92 -10.73 -17.59
C PRO A 752 23.98 -10.11 -16.66
N PRO A 753 23.59 -9.49 -15.53
CA PRO A 753 22.26 -9.51 -14.93
C PRO A 753 21.31 -8.39 -15.40
N TYR A 754 21.69 -7.55 -16.37
CA TYR A 754 20.77 -6.54 -16.94
C TYR A 754 19.49 -7.20 -17.50
N GLY A 755 18.36 -6.48 -17.46
CA GLY A 755 17.07 -6.98 -17.94
C GLY A 755 16.47 -8.18 -17.18
N ARG A 756 17.10 -8.67 -16.10
CA ARG A 756 16.61 -9.86 -15.34
C ARG A 756 15.21 -9.71 -14.76
N ASP A 757 14.75 -8.50 -14.48
CA ASP A 757 13.46 -8.19 -13.88
C ASP A 757 12.46 -7.62 -14.92
N PHE A 758 12.92 -7.36 -16.16
CA PHE A 758 12.07 -7.06 -17.32
C PHE A 758 11.16 -8.26 -17.64
N ALA A 759 9.97 -8.04 -18.21
CA ALA A 759 8.92 -9.07 -18.32
C ALA A 759 9.30 -10.36 -19.08
N ASN A 760 10.30 -10.32 -19.97
CA ASN A 760 10.81 -11.52 -20.66
C ASN A 760 12.16 -12.02 -20.12
N HIS A 761 12.68 -11.40 -19.06
CA HIS A 761 14.00 -11.64 -18.45
C HIS A 761 15.20 -11.51 -19.42
N GLU A 762 15.05 -10.82 -20.56
CA GLU A 762 16.12 -10.63 -21.55
C GLU A 762 16.90 -9.32 -21.33
N PRO A 763 18.25 -9.35 -21.37
CA PRO A 763 19.07 -8.13 -21.35
C PRO A 763 18.94 -7.37 -22.68
N THR A 764 18.00 -6.42 -22.75
CA THR A 764 17.72 -5.68 -23.99
C THR A 764 18.78 -4.65 -24.40
N GLY A 765 19.77 -4.34 -23.55
CA GLY A 765 20.64 -3.17 -23.71
C GLY A 765 20.12 -1.90 -23.01
N ARG A 766 19.11 -2.06 -22.13
CA ARG A 766 18.77 -1.06 -21.10
C ARG A 766 19.77 -1.17 -19.96
N PHE A 767 20.23 -0.04 -19.45
CA PHE A 767 21.14 0.02 -18.28
C PHE A 767 20.37 -0.10 -16.94
N CYS A 768 19.52 -1.12 -16.84
CA CYS A 768 18.64 -1.38 -15.70
C CYS A 768 18.42 -2.89 -15.53
N ASN A 769 17.97 -3.32 -14.35
CA ASN A 769 17.40 -4.65 -14.17
C ASN A 769 16.08 -4.86 -14.94
N GLY A 770 15.32 -3.80 -15.21
CA GLY A 770 14.01 -3.86 -15.87
C GLY A 770 13.71 -2.61 -16.70
N LYS A 771 12.48 -2.08 -16.57
CA LYS A 771 12.00 -0.89 -17.28
C LYS A 771 12.74 0.39 -16.88
N LEU A 772 12.92 1.27 -17.85
CA LEU A 772 13.36 2.66 -17.66
C LEU A 772 12.16 3.57 -17.37
N ALA A 773 12.40 4.74 -16.78
CA ALA A 773 11.34 5.72 -16.50
C ALA A 773 10.55 6.14 -17.77
N THR A 774 11.19 6.06 -18.94
CA THR A 774 10.59 6.30 -20.26
C THR A 774 9.73 5.15 -20.78
N ASP A 775 9.96 3.91 -20.35
CA ASP A 775 9.08 2.77 -20.67
C ASP A 775 7.75 2.90 -19.92
N PHE A 776 7.81 3.20 -18.61
CA PHE A 776 6.64 3.54 -17.80
C PHE A 776 5.88 4.75 -18.37
N THR A 777 6.61 5.78 -18.82
CA THR A 777 6.01 6.95 -19.50
C THR A 777 5.28 6.53 -20.79
N ALA A 778 5.82 5.60 -21.58
CA ALA A 778 5.18 5.09 -22.80
C ALA A 778 3.84 4.38 -22.50
N GLU A 779 3.82 3.53 -21.47
CA GLU A 779 2.63 2.81 -21.03
C GLU A 779 1.53 3.77 -20.57
N VAL A 780 1.86 4.77 -19.74
CA VAL A 780 0.89 5.74 -19.19
C VAL A 780 0.29 6.66 -20.27
N ILE A 781 1.03 6.97 -21.33
CA ILE A 781 0.49 7.73 -22.48
C ILE A 781 -0.17 6.84 -23.56
N GLY A 782 -0.32 5.54 -23.30
CA GLY A 782 -1.15 4.61 -24.09
C GLY A 782 -0.43 3.83 -25.19
N PHE A 783 0.91 3.78 -25.23
CA PHE A 783 1.62 2.92 -26.18
C PHE A 783 1.58 1.45 -25.73
N THR A 784 1.12 0.58 -26.62
CA THR A 784 1.10 -0.89 -26.42
C THR A 784 2.44 -1.57 -26.66
N SER A 785 3.46 -0.82 -27.08
CA SER A 785 4.86 -1.26 -27.20
C SER A 785 5.81 -0.06 -27.26
N TYR A 786 7.03 -0.22 -26.76
CA TYR A 786 8.01 0.86 -26.66
C TYR A 786 8.64 1.22 -28.02
N PRO A 787 9.01 2.50 -28.27
CA PRO A 787 9.79 2.89 -29.44
C PRO A 787 11.09 2.09 -29.55
N PRO A 788 11.33 1.35 -30.66
CA PRO A 788 12.48 0.46 -30.77
C PRO A 788 13.80 1.22 -30.90
N ALA A 789 14.90 0.64 -30.40
CA ALA A 789 16.25 1.07 -30.72
C ALA A 789 16.43 1.13 -32.25
N TYR A 790 16.78 2.30 -32.77
CA TYR A 790 16.77 2.61 -34.19
C TYR A 790 17.70 1.73 -35.03
N LEU A 791 18.85 1.33 -34.48
CA LEU A 791 19.79 0.45 -35.17
C LEU A 791 19.34 -1.02 -35.18
N SER A 792 18.33 -1.38 -34.38
CA SER A 792 17.85 -2.76 -34.29
C SER A 792 17.03 -3.20 -35.50
N GLY A 793 17.00 -4.51 -35.74
CA GLY A 793 16.11 -5.11 -36.75
C GLY A 793 14.62 -4.84 -36.52
N ARG A 794 14.21 -4.42 -35.30
CA ARG A 794 12.82 -4.12 -34.93
C ARG A 794 12.36 -2.73 -35.43
N ALA A 795 13.27 -1.80 -35.72
CA ALA A 795 12.96 -0.44 -36.21
C ALA A 795 12.67 -0.41 -37.73
N ARG A 796 11.62 -1.12 -38.17
CA ARG A 796 11.25 -1.28 -39.60
C ARG A 796 9.73 -1.35 -39.78
N GLY A 797 9.25 -0.94 -40.95
CA GLY A 797 7.83 -1.05 -41.33
C GLY A 797 6.90 -0.31 -40.36
N ALA A 798 5.80 -0.94 -39.99
CA ALA A 798 4.78 -0.37 -39.10
C ALA A 798 5.32 0.02 -37.71
N ASN A 799 6.38 -0.64 -37.21
CA ASN A 799 7.00 -0.32 -35.91
C ASN A 799 7.59 1.10 -35.87
N LEU A 800 7.81 1.73 -37.03
CA LEU A 800 8.25 3.13 -37.10
C LEU A 800 7.12 4.12 -36.78
N LEU A 801 5.84 3.71 -36.84
CA LEU A 801 4.70 4.61 -36.66
C LEU A 801 4.57 5.11 -35.21
N ILE A 802 4.97 4.31 -34.22
CA ILE A 802 5.02 4.69 -32.79
C ILE A 802 6.25 5.52 -32.42
N GLY A 803 7.15 5.76 -33.38
CA GLY A 803 8.41 6.48 -33.19
C GLY A 803 9.64 5.58 -33.21
N ALA A 804 10.72 6.05 -32.60
CA ALA A 804 11.99 5.32 -32.47
C ALA A 804 12.87 5.91 -31.37
N ASN A 805 13.77 5.09 -30.83
CA ASN A 805 14.77 5.49 -29.85
C ASN A 805 16.16 5.58 -30.51
N PHE A 806 16.79 6.75 -30.43
CA PHE A 806 18.11 7.06 -30.99
C PHE A 806 19.20 7.22 -29.93
N ALA A 807 18.85 7.17 -28.65
CA ALA A 807 19.77 7.35 -27.53
C ALA A 807 20.85 6.26 -27.49
N SER A 808 21.98 6.57 -26.87
CA SER A 808 23.19 5.75 -26.88
C SER A 808 23.94 5.96 -25.58
N ALA A 809 24.18 4.88 -24.84
CA ALA A 809 24.90 4.95 -23.58
C ALA A 809 26.32 5.56 -23.74
N SER A 810 26.69 6.42 -22.79
CA SER A 810 27.85 7.33 -22.82
C SER A 810 27.82 8.48 -23.85
N SER A 811 26.69 8.77 -24.50
CA SER A 811 26.50 10.03 -25.23
C SER A 811 26.31 11.24 -24.31
N GLY A 812 26.53 12.45 -24.84
CA GLY A 812 26.30 13.72 -24.14
C GLY A 812 25.91 14.86 -25.09
N TYR A 813 25.82 16.09 -24.58
CA TYR A 813 25.76 17.32 -25.39
C TYR A 813 27.11 17.67 -26.02
N TYR A 814 28.23 17.18 -25.48
CA TYR A 814 29.54 17.31 -26.11
C TYR A 814 29.85 16.02 -26.88
N ASP A 815 29.89 16.10 -28.22
CA ASP A 815 30.01 14.89 -29.06
C ASP A 815 31.30 14.08 -28.76
N ASP A 816 32.38 14.72 -28.32
CA ASP A 816 33.62 14.02 -27.93
C ASP A 816 33.46 13.14 -26.69
N THR A 817 32.47 13.41 -25.83
CA THR A 817 32.11 12.50 -24.71
C THR A 817 31.69 11.13 -25.25
N ALA A 818 30.93 11.09 -26.35
CA ALA A 818 30.56 9.83 -27.00
C ALA A 818 31.75 9.20 -27.73
N ASN A 819 32.56 10.03 -28.42
CA ASN A 819 33.74 9.57 -29.17
C ASN A 819 34.79 8.88 -28.27
N LEU A 820 34.90 9.26 -26.99
CA LEU A 820 35.79 8.61 -26.02
C LEU A 820 35.44 7.14 -25.70
N TYR A 821 34.23 6.70 -26.03
CA TYR A 821 33.71 5.37 -25.72
C TYR A 821 33.18 4.62 -26.95
N ASP A 822 33.48 5.10 -28.17
CA ASP A 822 32.90 4.61 -29.43
C ASP A 822 31.35 4.55 -29.43
N ALA A 823 30.72 5.44 -28.66
CA ALA A 823 29.27 5.60 -28.57
C ALA A 823 28.73 6.53 -29.67
N ILE A 824 27.40 6.61 -29.85
CA ILE A 824 26.76 7.41 -30.91
C ILE A 824 26.59 8.86 -30.42
N PRO A 825 27.33 9.85 -30.96
CA PRO A 825 27.21 11.24 -30.51
C PRO A 825 25.82 11.82 -30.79
N LEU A 826 25.36 12.76 -29.97
CA LEU A 826 24.02 13.33 -30.08
C LEU A 826 23.76 14.00 -31.45
N SER A 827 24.80 14.53 -32.10
CA SER A 827 24.71 15.00 -33.49
C SER A 827 24.42 13.87 -34.49
N ARG A 828 24.96 12.66 -34.29
CA ARG A 828 24.71 11.48 -35.11
C ARG A 828 23.35 10.85 -34.83
N GLN A 829 22.87 10.89 -33.58
CA GLN A 829 21.49 10.50 -33.23
C GLN A 829 20.46 11.32 -34.03
N LEU A 830 20.72 12.62 -34.21
CA LEU A 830 19.89 13.50 -35.05
C LEU A 830 19.94 13.14 -36.55
N GLU A 831 21.06 12.64 -37.06
CA GLU A 831 21.16 12.13 -38.44
C GLU A 831 20.37 10.84 -38.64
N TYR A 832 20.42 9.93 -37.66
CA TYR A 832 19.54 8.76 -37.64
C TYR A 832 18.06 9.15 -37.57
N TYR A 833 17.71 10.23 -36.86
CA TYR A 833 16.34 10.77 -36.91
C TYR A 833 15.97 11.33 -38.30
N ARG A 834 16.87 12.02 -39.01
CA ARG A 834 16.63 12.42 -40.42
C ARG A 834 16.44 11.22 -41.35
N GLU A 835 17.23 10.16 -41.17
CA GLU A 835 17.06 8.92 -41.93
C GLU A 835 15.74 8.21 -41.56
N TYR A 836 15.37 8.21 -40.28
CA TYR A 836 14.06 7.77 -39.79
C TYR A 836 12.92 8.55 -40.46
N GLN A 837 12.98 9.88 -40.54
CA GLN A 837 11.92 10.68 -41.19
C GLN A 837 11.74 10.26 -42.66
N ASN A 838 12.83 9.99 -43.38
CA ASN A 838 12.79 9.46 -44.75
C ASN A 838 12.22 8.03 -44.83
N LYS A 839 12.39 7.19 -43.79
CA LYS A 839 11.74 5.87 -43.66
C LYS A 839 10.24 6.02 -43.33
N LEU A 840 9.87 6.91 -42.41
CA LEU A 840 8.49 7.19 -42.02
C LEU A 840 7.66 7.71 -43.21
N VAL A 841 8.20 8.62 -44.02
CA VAL A 841 7.54 9.12 -45.25
C VAL A 841 7.26 7.99 -46.26
N LYS A 842 8.08 6.93 -46.29
CA LYS A 842 7.84 5.74 -47.14
C LYS A 842 6.78 4.79 -46.57
N VAL A 843 6.53 4.81 -45.26
CA VAL A 843 5.55 3.93 -44.58
C VAL A 843 4.18 4.62 -44.43
N ALA A 844 4.16 5.88 -44.00
CA ALA A 844 2.95 6.63 -43.69
C ALA A 844 2.50 7.60 -44.81
N GLY A 845 3.37 7.88 -45.79
CA GLY A 845 3.17 8.96 -46.75
C GLY A 845 3.49 10.34 -46.17
N ARG A 846 3.77 11.33 -47.04
CA ARG A 846 4.30 12.65 -46.63
C ARG A 846 3.39 13.42 -45.67
N SER A 847 2.07 13.39 -45.87
CA SER A 847 1.11 14.13 -45.03
C SER A 847 1.06 13.58 -43.61
N ASN A 848 0.82 12.27 -43.47
CA ASN A 848 0.68 11.62 -42.16
C ASN A 848 2.02 11.61 -41.42
N ALA A 849 3.14 11.38 -42.10
CA ALA A 849 4.47 11.51 -41.51
C ALA A 849 4.69 12.91 -40.92
N SER A 850 4.24 13.99 -41.60
CA SER A 850 4.37 15.35 -41.10
C SER A 850 3.57 15.60 -39.81
N SER A 851 2.34 15.05 -39.70
CA SER A 851 1.54 15.16 -38.47
C SER A 851 2.12 14.31 -37.33
N ILE A 852 2.54 13.07 -37.61
CA ILE A 852 3.25 12.23 -36.63
C ILE A 852 4.47 12.99 -36.08
N ILE A 853 5.23 13.67 -36.94
CA ILE A 853 6.40 14.47 -36.54
C ILE A 853 6.01 15.70 -35.70
N SER A 854 4.96 16.45 -36.04
CA SER A 854 4.56 17.64 -35.29
C SER A 854 3.89 17.35 -33.96
N ASP A 855 3.14 16.24 -33.87
CA ASP A 855 2.30 15.93 -32.71
C ASP A 855 2.92 14.91 -31.75
N ALA A 856 4.00 14.24 -32.14
CA ALA A 856 4.82 13.41 -31.26
C ALA A 856 5.50 14.21 -30.13
N ILE A 857 5.82 13.50 -29.04
CA ILE A 857 6.74 14.00 -28.01
C ILE A 857 8.18 13.55 -28.30
N TYR A 858 9.11 14.42 -27.90
CA TYR A 858 10.55 14.25 -28.06
C TYR A 858 11.19 14.30 -26.68
N LEU A 859 11.78 13.20 -26.22
CA LEU A 859 12.45 13.11 -24.92
C LEU A 859 13.97 13.16 -25.12
N VAL A 860 14.64 14.05 -24.38
CA VAL A 860 16.09 14.25 -24.44
C VAL A 860 16.67 14.12 -23.03
N SER A 861 17.61 13.19 -22.84
CA SER A 861 18.33 13.05 -21.57
C SER A 861 19.83 12.98 -21.81
N ALA A 862 20.57 14.06 -21.51
CA ALA A 862 22.00 14.14 -21.76
C ALA A 862 22.69 15.09 -20.77
N GLY A 863 24.01 14.93 -20.64
CA GLY A 863 24.88 15.78 -19.81
C GLY A 863 25.51 15.05 -18.62
N SER A 864 24.88 13.97 -18.13
CA SER A 864 25.42 13.14 -17.04
C SER A 864 26.81 12.60 -17.39
N SER A 865 26.96 12.06 -18.60
CA SER A 865 28.24 11.59 -19.14
C SER A 865 29.24 12.72 -19.40
N ASP A 866 28.81 13.89 -19.91
CA ASP A 866 29.71 15.02 -20.18
C ASP A 866 30.43 15.48 -18.91
N PHE A 867 29.74 15.44 -17.77
CA PHE A 867 30.32 15.78 -16.49
C PHE A 867 31.09 14.61 -15.86
N LEU A 868 30.46 13.44 -15.66
CA LEU A 868 31.04 12.36 -14.87
C LEU A 868 32.01 11.45 -15.64
N GLN A 869 31.72 11.19 -16.92
CA GLN A 869 32.51 10.30 -17.78
C GLN A 869 33.52 11.07 -18.65
N ASN A 870 33.51 12.40 -18.61
CA ASN A 870 34.46 13.24 -19.32
C ASN A 870 35.02 14.37 -18.43
N TYR A 871 34.34 15.51 -18.28
CA TYR A 871 34.89 16.73 -17.68
C TYR A 871 35.55 16.53 -16.30
N TYR A 872 34.93 15.79 -15.37
CA TYR A 872 35.47 15.65 -14.01
C TYR A 872 36.66 14.69 -13.88
N ILE A 873 36.94 13.88 -14.92
CA ILE A 873 38.05 12.91 -14.93
C ILE A 873 39.11 13.20 -16.02
N ASN A 874 38.76 13.96 -17.05
CA ASN A 874 39.63 14.31 -18.17
C ASN A 874 40.41 15.62 -17.89
N PRO A 875 41.74 15.57 -17.64
CA PRO A 875 42.54 16.76 -17.34
C PRO A 875 42.59 17.76 -18.50
N LEU A 876 42.40 17.31 -19.75
CA LEU A 876 42.35 18.21 -20.91
C LEU A 876 41.11 19.11 -20.92
N LEU A 877 40.07 18.77 -20.16
CA LEU A 877 38.89 19.62 -19.96
C LEU A 877 39.01 20.44 -18.67
N TYR A 878 39.13 19.83 -17.49
CA TYR A 878 39.04 20.57 -16.22
C TYR A 878 40.23 21.50 -15.93
N LEU A 879 41.34 21.40 -16.66
CA LEU A 879 42.46 22.36 -16.57
C LEU A 879 42.33 23.52 -17.57
N HIS A 880 41.60 23.32 -18.68
CA HIS A 880 41.45 24.32 -19.74
C HIS A 880 40.14 25.11 -19.67
N PHE A 881 39.08 24.50 -19.13
CA PHE A 881 37.78 25.12 -18.94
C PHE A 881 37.37 25.05 -17.47
N THR A 882 36.87 26.16 -16.93
CA THR A 882 36.13 26.13 -15.68
C THR A 882 34.77 25.44 -15.86
N LEU A 883 34.19 24.97 -14.76
CA LEU A 883 32.89 24.29 -14.76
C LEU A 883 31.78 25.14 -15.40
N ASP A 884 31.86 26.47 -15.22
CA ASP A 884 30.88 27.42 -15.74
C ASP A 884 31.01 27.60 -17.27
N GLN A 885 32.25 27.69 -17.78
CA GLN A 885 32.55 27.74 -19.21
C GLN A 885 32.21 26.44 -19.92
N PHE A 886 32.52 25.29 -19.32
CA PHE A 886 32.14 23.99 -19.90
C PHE A 886 30.61 23.83 -19.93
N SER A 887 29.91 24.29 -18.89
CA SER A 887 28.44 24.36 -18.90
C SER A 887 27.91 25.19 -20.08
N ASP A 888 28.52 26.34 -20.40
CA ASP A 888 28.10 27.17 -21.55
C ASP A 888 28.36 26.50 -22.91
N ILE A 889 29.43 25.70 -23.04
CA ILE A 889 29.67 24.86 -24.24
C ILE A 889 28.55 23.83 -24.41
N LEU A 890 28.21 23.09 -23.34
CA LEU A 890 27.10 22.12 -23.38
C LEU A 890 25.76 22.79 -23.71
N LEU A 891 25.50 23.99 -23.17
CA LEU A 891 24.28 24.76 -23.43
C LEU A 891 24.22 25.33 -24.85
N GLN A 892 25.38 25.63 -25.47
CA GLN A 892 25.47 25.96 -26.89
C GLN A 892 25.14 24.74 -27.76
N SER A 893 25.66 23.55 -27.43
CA SER A 893 25.29 22.29 -28.09
C SER A 893 23.80 21.98 -27.95
N PHE A 894 23.25 22.06 -26.73
CA PHE A 894 21.83 21.90 -26.45
C PHE A 894 20.97 22.88 -27.28
N THR A 895 21.31 24.17 -27.27
CA THR A 895 20.66 25.22 -28.07
C THR A 895 20.66 24.88 -29.56
N ASN A 896 21.78 24.38 -30.08
CA ASN A 896 21.92 23.97 -31.47
C ASN A 896 21.12 22.68 -31.78
N PHE A 897 21.07 21.73 -30.85
CA PHE A 897 20.32 20.49 -30.99
C PHE A 897 18.81 20.74 -31.02
N ILE A 898 18.27 21.50 -30.06
CA ILE A 898 16.85 21.87 -30.00
C ILE A 898 16.44 22.68 -31.24
N LYS A 899 17.24 23.65 -31.67
CA LYS A 899 16.98 24.39 -32.93
C LYS A 899 16.95 23.47 -34.15
N LYS A 900 17.84 22.47 -34.24
CA LYS A 900 17.83 21.49 -35.33
C LYS A 900 16.63 20.54 -35.26
N LEU A 901 16.23 20.04 -34.09
CA LEU A 901 15.01 19.23 -33.93
C LEU A 901 13.75 20.02 -34.32
N TYR A 902 13.63 21.26 -33.86
CA TYR A 902 12.54 22.16 -34.23
C TYR A 902 12.50 22.42 -35.74
N ALA A 903 13.66 22.64 -36.38
CA ALA A 903 13.77 22.79 -37.84
C ALA A 903 13.42 21.50 -38.62
N LEU A 904 13.56 20.33 -38.01
CA LEU A 904 13.08 19.04 -38.55
C LEU A 904 11.59 18.77 -38.25
N GLY A 905 10.89 19.66 -37.54
CA GLY A 905 9.45 19.60 -37.32
C GLY A 905 8.99 19.29 -35.90
N ALA A 906 9.91 19.01 -34.95
CA ALA A 906 9.55 18.76 -33.56
C ALA A 906 8.88 19.99 -32.89
N ARG A 907 7.80 19.80 -32.14
CA ARG A 907 7.08 20.89 -31.45
C ARG A 907 6.85 20.67 -29.95
N ARG A 908 6.95 19.43 -29.46
CA ARG A 908 6.67 19.06 -28.06
C ARG A 908 7.90 18.34 -27.48
N ILE A 909 8.79 19.08 -26.83
CA ILE A 909 10.10 18.54 -26.39
C ILE A 909 10.21 18.56 -24.87
N GLY A 910 10.43 17.40 -24.26
CA GLY A 910 10.80 17.21 -22.86
C GLY A 910 12.30 16.98 -22.73
N VAL A 911 12.95 17.65 -21.78
CA VAL A 911 14.40 17.55 -21.55
C VAL A 911 14.64 17.31 -20.07
N THR A 912 15.41 16.29 -19.71
CA THR A 912 15.73 16.05 -18.29
C THR A 912 16.72 17.10 -17.77
N THR A 913 16.58 17.44 -16.49
CA THR A 913 17.66 18.08 -15.72
C THR A 913 18.80 17.08 -15.48
N LEU A 914 19.96 17.54 -15.02
CA LEU A 914 20.98 16.65 -14.47
C LEU A 914 20.52 16.08 -13.11
N PRO A 915 20.76 14.79 -12.83
CA PRO A 915 20.52 14.18 -11.53
C PRO A 915 21.45 14.76 -10.44
N PRO A 916 21.27 14.41 -9.16
CA PRO A 916 22.28 14.65 -8.12
C PRO A 916 23.53 13.80 -8.39
N MET A 917 24.36 14.24 -9.34
CA MET A 917 25.53 13.51 -9.84
C MET A 917 26.52 13.07 -8.75
N GLY A 918 26.62 13.83 -7.65
CA GLY A 918 27.46 13.47 -6.52
C GLY A 918 26.90 12.38 -5.61
N CYS A 919 25.61 12.03 -5.75
CA CYS A 919 24.95 10.96 -5.00
C CYS A 919 24.98 9.59 -5.72
N LEU A 920 25.57 9.49 -6.92
CA LEU A 920 25.71 8.20 -7.61
C LEU A 920 26.82 7.36 -6.95
N PRO A 921 26.65 6.02 -6.77
CA PRO A 921 27.66 5.18 -6.12
C PRO A 921 29.06 5.27 -6.74
N ALA A 922 29.15 5.34 -8.08
CA ALA A 922 30.41 5.54 -8.78
C ALA A 922 31.08 6.88 -8.44
N ALA A 923 30.30 7.95 -8.32
CA ALA A 923 30.81 9.29 -7.98
C ALA A 923 31.26 9.37 -6.52
N MET A 924 30.49 8.80 -5.60
CA MET A 924 30.87 8.70 -4.18
C MET A 924 32.16 7.88 -4.00
N THR A 925 32.28 6.73 -4.68
CA THR A 925 33.49 5.90 -4.63
C THR A 925 34.71 6.58 -5.30
N THR A 926 34.54 7.17 -6.48
CA THR A 926 35.65 7.80 -7.24
C THR A 926 36.23 9.03 -6.55
N PHE A 927 35.43 9.74 -5.76
CA PHE A 927 35.86 10.92 -4.99
C PHE A 927 36.04 10.64 -3.48
N ASP A 928 36.23 9.38 -3.09
CA ASP A 928 36.50 8.91 -1.72
C ASP A 928 35.55 9.53 -0.67
N SER A 929 34.25 9.39 -0.91
CA SER A 929 33.22 10.03 -0.10
C SER A 929 32.13 9.04 0.32
N ASN A 930 31.88 8.98 1.63
CA ASN A 930 30.77 8.20 2.20
C ASN A 930 29.41 8.92 2.09
N GLU A 931 29.37 10.15 1.57
CA GLU A 931 28.17 10.98 1.38
C GLU A 931 28.16 11.60 -0.02
N CYS A 932 27.02 12.18 -0.43
CA CYS A 932 26.91 12.81 -1.73
C CYS A 932 27.95 13.91 -1.94
N VAL A 933 28.73 13.81 -3.02
CA VAL A 933 29.85 14.70 -3.34
C VAL A 933 29.35 16.11 -3.68
N GLN A 934 29.32 16.98 -2.66
CA GLN A 934 28.70 18.30 -2.70
C GLN A 934 29.20 19.22 -3.84
N ARG A 935 30.44 19.05 -4.32
CA ARG A 935 30.96 19.79 -5.49
C ARG A 935 30.20 19.45 -6.77
N LEU A 936 29.90 18.17 -6.98
CA LEU A 936 29.25 17.68 -8.21
C LEU A 936 27.75 18.02 -8.19
N ASN A 937 27.10 17.88 -7.02
CA ASN A 937 25.70 18.31 -6.84
C ASN A 937 25.53 19.82 -7.05
N LYS A 938 26.44 20.67 -6.55
CA LYS A 938 26.43 22.11 -6.84
C LYS A 938 26.63 22.40 -8.33
N GLY A 939 27.48 21.62 -9.01
CA GLY A 939 27.62 21.68 -10.47
C GLY A 939 26.31 21.37 -11.21
N ALA A 940 25.67 20.26 -10.86
CA ALA A 940 24.37 19.85 -11.41
C ALA A 940 23.30 20.94 -11.24
N VAL A 941 23.13 21.47 -10.02
CA VAL A 941 22.14 22.54 -9.74
C VAL A 941 22.47 23.82 -10.52
N SER A 942 23.74 24.21 -10.63
CA SER A 942 24.16 25.39 -11.40
C SER A 942 23.89 25.22 -12.90
N PHE A 943 24.18 24.05 -13.46
CA PHE A 943 23.86 23.71 -14.84
C PHE A 943 22.34 23.70 -15.06
N ASN A 944 21.56 23.08 -14.18
CA ASN A 944 20.11 23.00 -14.28
C ASN A 944 19.45 24.40 -14.28
N TYR A 945 19.99 25.34 -13.50
CA TYR A 945 19.57 26.74 -13.54
C TYR A 945 19.84 27.41 -14.89
N LYS A 946 21.07 27.27 -15.43
CA LYS A 946 21.42 27.80 -16.77
C LYS A 946 20.59 27.12 -17.88
N LEU A 947 20.31 25.80 -17.77
CA LEU A 947 19.48 25.03 -18.71
C LEU A 947 18.03 25.54 -18.73
N ASN A 948 17.46 25.88 -17.57
CA ASN A 948 16.13 26.48 -17.47
C ASN A 948 16.07 27.84 -18.15
N ALA A 949 17.00 28.74 -17.84
CA ALA A 949 17.10 30.05 -18.50
C ALA A 949 17.27 29.93 -20.03
N THR A 950 18.10 28.98 -20.48
CA THR A 950 18.33 28.69 -21.91
C THR A 950 17.06 28.15 -22.58
N SER A 951 16.31 27.29 -21.89
CA SER A 951 15.06 26.69 -22.40
C SER A 951 13.90 27.69 -22.50
N GLN A 952 13.81 28.62 -21.55
CA GLN A 952 12.89 29.76 -21.63
C GLN A 952 13.28 30.68 -22.80
N GLY A 953 14.58 30.97 -22.95
CA GLY A 953 15.11 31.71 -24.09
C GLY A 953 14.82 31.05 -25.44
N LEU A 954 14.87 29.72 -25.53
CA LEU A 954 14.51 28.96 -26.73
C LEU A 954 13.02 29.09 -27.09
N GLN A 955 12.11 28.94 -26.13
CA GLN A 955 10.66 29.06 -26.37
C GLN A 955 10.27 30.46 -26.85
N ASN A 956 10.82 31.50 -26.22
CA ASN A 956 10.58 32.89 -26.61
C ASN A 956 11.07 33.22 -28.03
N ASN A 957 12.00 32.43 -28.60
CA ASN A 957 12.57 32.62 -29.93
C ASN A 957 12.09 31.61 -30.99
N LEU A 958 11.30 30.59 -30.62
CA LEU A 958 10.88 29.50 -31.51
C LEU A 958 9.34 29.33 -31.46
N PRO A 959 8.57 30.07 -32.29
CA PRO A 959 7.11 30.07 -32.24
C PRO A 959 6.49 28.67 -32.33
N GLY A 960 5.60 28.36 -31.39
CA GLY A 960 4.92 27.06 -31.33
C GLY A 960 5.79 25.90 -30.81
N LEU A 961 6.99 26.16 -30.28
CA LEU A 961 7.73 25.17 -29.50
C LEU A 961 7.19 25.14 -28.05
N LYS A 962 6.67 23.99 -27.62
CA LYS A 962 6.59 23.61 -26.21
C LYS A 962 7.89 22.92 -25.83
N LEU A 963 8.63 23.50 -24.87
CA LEU A 963 9.89 22.92 -24.35
C LEU A 963 9.83 22.90 -22.83
N VAL A 964 9.79 21.70 -22.25
CA VAL A 964 9.57 21.49 -20.81
C VAL A 964 10.80 20.83 -20.22
N LEU A 965 11.28 21.35 -19.08
CA LEU A 965 12.30 20.66 -18.30
C LEU A 965 11.63 19.71 -17.31
N PHE A 966 12.08 18.47 -17.31
CA PHE A 966 11.66 17.44 -16.37
C PHE A 966 12.70 17.32 -15.26
N ASP A 967 12.33 17.66 -14.03
CA ASP A 967 13.30 17.63 -12.93
C ASP A 967 13.51 16.22 -12.39
N ILE A 968 14.62 15.60 -12.77
CA ILE A 968 15.10 14.35 -12.17
C ILE A 968 16.09 14.60 -11.01
N TYR A 969 16.45 15.86 -10.72
CA TYR A 969 17.32 16.18 -9.60
C TYR A 969 16.62 15.93 -8.27
N GLN A 970 15.50 16.61 -7.99
CA GLN A 970 14.86 16.53 -6.67
C GLN A 970 14.30 15.14 -6.36
N PRO A 971 13.60 14.43 -7.29
CA PRO A 971 13.08 13.09 -7.01
C PRO A 971 14.18 12.08 -6.66
N LEU A 972 15.26 12.01 -7.46
CA LEU A 972 16.37 11.09 -7.18
C LEU A 972 17.16 11.52 -5.93
N TYR A 973 17.28 12.81 -5.66
CA TYR A 973 17.88 13.31 -4.42
C TYR A 973 17.03 12.95 -3.20
N GLU A 974 15.70 12.93 -3.32
CA GLU A 974 14.82 12.48 -2.23
C GLU A 974 14.91 10.97 -2.00
N LEU A 975 15.06 10.14 -3.05
CA LEU A 975 15.34 8.71 -2.91
C LEU A 975 16.67 8.43 -2.19
N VAL A 976 17.72 9.21 -2.45
CA VAL A 976 19.02 9.02 -1.77
C VAL A 976 19.04 9.62 -0.36
N THR A 977 18.28 10.68 -0.07
CA THR A 977 18.29 11.33 1.26
C THR A 977 17.21 10.82 2.22
N ASN A 978 16.10 10.27 1.70
CA ASN A 978 14.99 9.72 2.49
C ASN A 978 14.68 8.26 2.09
N THR A 979 15.69 7.46 1.77
CA THR A 979 15.59 6.11 1.20
C THR A 979 14.49 5.23 1.82
N THR A 980 14.50 5.07 3.15
CA THR A 980 13.54 4.23 3.88
C THR A 980 12.11 4.77 3.94
N LYS A 981 11.90 6.08 3.73
CA LYS A 981 10.56 6.70 3.61
C LYS A 981 9.88 6.30 2.30
N HIS A 982 10.67 6.05 1.25
CA HIS A 982 10.21 5.69 -0.09
C HIS A 982 10.25 4.18 -0.37
N GLY A 983 10.40 3.35 0.67
CA GLY A 983 10.38 1.90 0.57
C GLY A 983 11.70 1.25 0.13
N PHE A 984 12.75 2.03 -0.14
CA PHE A 984 14.08 1.52 -0.45
C PHE A 984 14.88 1.24 0.83
N PHE A 985 15.81 0.29 0.76
CA PHE A 985 16.76 -0.05 1.83
C PHE A 985 18.12 0.62 1.61
N GLU A 986 18.66 0.56 0.39
CA GLU A 986 20.01 1.03 0.06
C GLU A 986 20.00 2.03 -1.12
N ALA A 987 20.84 3.06 -1.01
CA ALA A 987 20.98 4.14 -1.98
C ALA A 987 22.41 4.70 -2.08
N ARG A 988 23.35 4.26 -1.23
CA ARG A 988 24.78 4.59 -1.32
C ARG A 988 25.55 3.56 -2.13
N LYS A 989 24.98 2.37 -2.28
CA LYS A 989 25.46 1.29 -3.16
C LYS A 989 24.41 0.94 -4.20
N ALA A 990 24.89 0.39 -5.30
CA ALA A 990 24.07 -0.26 -6.31
C ALA A 990 23.82 -1.74 -5.97
N CYS A 991 22.81 -2.33 -6.60
CA CYS A 991 22.52 -3.75 -6.47
C CYS A 991 23.60 -4.64 -7.12
N CYS A 992 24.24 -4.21 -8.22
CA CYS A 992 25.14 -5.06 -9.00
C CYS A 992 26.60 -5.10 -8.46
N GLY A 993 27.19 -6.29 -8.42
CA GLY A 993 28.56 -6.52 -7.92
C GLY A 993 28.74 -6.13 -6.45
N THR A 994 29.83 -5.45 -6.12
CA THR A 994 30.03 -4.82 -4.79
C THR A 994 29.19 -3.56 -4.57
N GLY A 995 28.56 -3.05 -5.65
CA GLY A 995 27.68 -1.90 -5.66
C GLY A 995 28.40 -0.55 -5.68
N LEU A 996 29.70 -0.51 -6.02
CA LEU A 996 30.55 0.67 -5.83
C LEU A 996 30.99 1.31 -7.15
N LEU A 997 31.44 0.51 -8.11
CA LEU A 997 31.97 0.97 -9.40
C LEU A 997 31.40 0.18 -10.60
N GLU A 998 30.76 -0.95 -10.34
CA GLU A 998 30.27 -1.88 -11.33
C GLU A 998 29.15 -1.27 -12.20
N THR A 999 29.44 -1.12 -13.49
CA THR A 999 28.50 -0.75 -14.56
C THR A 999 28.99 -1.36 -15.88
N SER A 1000 28.09 -1.52 -16.84
CA SER A 1000 28.34 -2.17 -18.13
C SER A 1000 29.06 -3.51 -17.94
N ILE A 1001 30.19 -3.76 -18.62
CA ILE A 1001 30.96 -5.01 -18.52
C ILE A 1001 31.44 -5.38 -17.10
N LEU A 1002 31.48 -4.42 -16.16
CA LEU A 1002 31.80 -4.70 -14.75
C LEU A 1002 30.58 -5.16 -13.92
N CYS A 1003 29.36 -4.95 -14.45
CA CYS A 1003 28.11 -5.50 -13.94
C CYS A 1003 27.68 -6.66 -14.87
N ASN A 1004 28.23 -7.85 -14.64
CA ASN A 1004 27.99 -9.05 -15.44
C ASN A 1004 27.63 -10.25 -14.55
N GLN A 1005 27.31 -11.39 -15.15
CA GLN A 1005 26.80 -12.58 -14.45
C GLN A 1005 27.78 -13.15 -13.40
N GLU A 1006 29.08 -12.85 -13.50
CA GLU A 1006 30.13 -13.26 -12.55
C GLU A 1006 30.37 -12.20 -11.45
N SER A 1007 29.71 -11.04 -11.48
CA SER A 1007 29.90 -9.95 -10.51
C SER A 1007 29.39 -10.33 -9.12
N VAL A 1008 30.30 -10.89 -8.32
CA VAL A 1008 30.08 -11.32 -6.93
C VAL A 1008 29.53 -10.16 -6.08
N GLY A 1009 28.50 -10.45 -5.29
CA GLY A 1009 27.80 -9.48 -4.44
C GLY A 1009 26.45 -9.00 -4.99
N THR A 1010 26.18 -9.24 -6.29
CA THR A 1010 24.93 -8.82 -6.95
C THR A 1010 23.67 -9.21 -6.15
N CYS A 1011 22.85 -8.20 -5.81
CA CYS A 1011 21.80 -8.32 -4.82
C CYS A 1011 20.60 -9.16 -5.29
N ALA A 1012 19.96 -9.85 -4.34
CA ALA A 1012 18.82 -10.74 -4.61
C ALA A 1012 17.52 -9.98 -4.97
N ASN A 1013 17.28 -8.80 -4.37
CA ASN A 1013 16.09 -7.98 -4.63
C ASN A 1013 16.51 -6.56 -5.08
N ALA A 1014 16.38 -6.26 -6.38
CA ALA A 1014 16.73 -4.95 -6.91
C ALA A 1014 15.74 -3.85 -6.50
N SER A 1015 14.51 -4.20 -6.11
CA SER A 1015 13.48 -3.24 -5.70
C SER A 1015 13.78 -2.55 -4.37
N GLU A 1016 14.71 -3.11 -3.58
CA GLU A 1016 15.21 -2.51 -2.33
C GLU A 1016 16.35 -1.50 -2.57
N TYR A 1017 16.89 -1.40 -3.79
CA TYR A 1017 18.04 -0.56 -4.12
C TYR A 1017 17.60 0.59 -5.03
N VAL A 1018 18.01 1.82 -4.72
CA VAL A 1018 17.76 2.99 -5.60
C VAL A 1018 18.55 2.86 -6.91
N PHE A 1019 19.74 2.26 -6.85
CA PHE A 1019 20.63 2.08 -8.00
C PHE A 1019 20.75 0.61 -8.40
N TRP A 1020 20.62 0.33 -9.69
CA TRP A 1020 20.85 -1.00 -10.25
C TRP A 1020 22.35 -1.29 -10.36
N ASP A 1021 23.06 -0.40 -11.04
CA ASP A 1021 24.51 -0.41 -11.18
C ASP A 1021 25.09 0.92 -10.64
N SER A 1022 26.40 1.10 -10.67
CA SER A 1022 27.07 2.24 -10.02
C SER A 1022 26.69 3.64 -10.55
N PHE A 1023 25.94 3.73 -11.67
CA PHE A 1023 25.43 4.98 -12.24
C PHE A 1023 23.90 5.03 -12.40
N HIS A 1024 23.24 3.89 -12.68
CA HIS A 1024 21.87 3.89 -13.21
C HIS A 1024 20.81 3.46 -12.18
N PRO A 1025 19.60 4.08 -12.16
CA PRO A 1025 18.52 3.69 -11.26
C PRO A 1025 18.04 2.23 -11.47
N SER A 1026 17.50 1.61 -10.41
CA SER A 1026 16.75 0.36 -10.54
C SER A 1026 15.39 0.56 -11.21
N GLU A 1027 14.72 -0.52 -11.60
CA GLU A 1027 13.36 -0.45 -12.16
C GLU A 1027 12.37 0.18 -11.17
N ALA A 1028 12.49 -0.14 -9.88
CA ALA A 1028 11.67 0.45 -8.83
C ALA A 1028 11.93 1.97 -8.69
N ALA A 1029 13.20 2.40 -8.77
CA ALA A 1029 13.54 3.82 -8.78
C ALA A 1029 13.07 4.50 -10.09
N ASN A 1030 13.22 3.86 -11.24
CA ASN A 1030 12.71 4.33 -12.53
C ASN A 1030 11.18 4.50 -12.54
N SER A 1031 10.43 3.62 -11.86
CA SER A 1031 8.98 3.77 -11.65
C SER A 1031 8.69 5.07 -10.89
N PHE A 1032 9.35 5.30 -9.74
CA PHE A 1032 9.19 6.52 -8.94
C PHE A 1032 9.61 7.79 -9.70
N LEU A 1033 10.69 7.74 -10.48
CA LEU A 1033 11.12 8.86 -11.31
C LEU A 1033 10.09 9.15 -12.43
N SER A 1034 9.43 8.12 -12.96
CA SER A 1034 8.44 8.28 -14.04
C SER A 1034 7.24 9.13 -13.63
N ASP A 1035 6.78 9.06 -12.36
CA ASP A 1035 5.68 9.90 -11.87
C ASP A 1035 5.98 11.40 -12.02
N SER A 1036 7.23 11.80 -11.80
CA SER A 1036 7.68 13.18 -11.99
C SER A 1036 7.77 13.57 -13.48
N LEU A 1037 8.26 12.66 -14.33
CA LEU A 1037 8.30 12.85 -15.79
C LEU A 1037 6.88 13.01 -16.36
N ILE A 1038 5.95 12.15 -15.95
CA ILE A 1038 4.55 12.13 -16.40
C ILE A 1038 3.84 13.41 -15.96
N SER A 1039 3.92 13.76 -14.67
CA SER A 1039 3.29 14.96 -14.10
C SER A 1039 3.76 16.23 -14.80
N SER A 1040 5.07 16.37 -15.02
CA SER A 1040 5.65 17.49 -15.78
C SER A 1040 5.25 17.46 -17.26
N GLY A 1041 5.22 16.26 -17.85
CA GLY A 1041 4.97 15.97 -19.25
C GLY A 1041 3.54 16.23 -19.73
N LEU A 1042 2.56 16.34 -18.82
CA LEU A 1042 1.18 16.73 -19.15
C LEU A 1042 1.13 17.99 -20.03
N SER A 1043 2.00 18.97 -19.76
CA SER A 1043 2.10 20.24 -20.49
C SER A 1043 2.62 20.13 -21.94
N LEU A 1044 3.20 18.99 -22.33
CA LEU A 1044 3.55 18.68 -23.74
C LEU A 1044 2.37 18.12 -24.52
N ILE A 1045 1.47 17.41 -23.83
CA ILE A 1045 0.30 16.73 -24.42
C ILE A 1045 -0.85 17.72 -24.58
N PHE A 1046 -1.21 18.41 -23.48
CA PHE A 1046 -2.26 19.42 -23.38
C PHE A 1046 -1.66 20.83 -23.49
#